data_AF-A0A6P3ULB6-F1
#
_entry.id   AF-A0A6P3ULB6-F1
#
_cell.length_a   1.000
_cell.length_b   1.000
_cell.length_c   1.000
_cell.angle_alpha   90.00
_cell.angle_beta   90.00
_cell.angle_gamma   90.00
#
_symmetry.space_group_name_H-M   'P 1'
#
loop_
_entity.id
_entity.type
_entity.pdbx_description
1 polymer ?
#
loop_
_entity_poly.entity_id
_entity_poly.type
_entity_poly.pdbx_seq_one_letter_code
_entity_poly.pdbx_strand_id
1 'polypeptide(L)'
;MKKFTIKGVLDGFRSSVPQPVKPDQEIVENLRPEHFQVKKTFRHGFPHQPTAVAFDPVQRLLAIGTKSGSLRILGRPGVDAHVRHEGCTAVVQLQFLINEGALVSATADDTLHLWNFRQKIPQVVQSLKFQRERITCIHLPLQSKWLYVGTERGNIHVLHIETFVLSGYVINWNKAIEVSRKTHPGAVVHLSDNPLDLSKMLIGYESGQMVFWDLKTKNAEYRCHSDVPLKSISWHHEGKQFMCSHTDGSLATWTVRQVKPTNITHPHAKTTKDGEPEPCKPIQKVEWKLSRSGEAYVIFSGGLAYDTTGRTPSITVIHGKTTTVLEMEHNVIDFITLCENPWTSDYQDPYAVVVLLQNDLVVIDLLTPGFPCFENPYPMDIHESPVTCCAYFADCPSDLVPAFYSVGSKSQKKTGFSEKDWPISGGEWSSSSSGYNEIILTGHADGSIKFWDASAGTLQVLYKLKTAKLFEKGRTRSIDSEEDPLAIQLIFLCPESRKLAIAGSGRHVVLFKFKKVESMSEVVTLEISLTADPAKEIESSSDHDSPAGNTSGSSESKNNESNQPLKVKTGLQKRAAGFQATLVCLTIANIGEQAENITALSLNSSYGLMAYGNESGIVIIDIVQKISLIVLNTADIGGNTDPCQRVLRSPKRQDELKRENEDKARSPSTDQLTMCLPTLKQVQISFAVFPDSKVDSDKYDSSFQRSRSSSMSSLENITTETISCLTFADSYTKKSDTSPVPTLWIGTSLGSIQTVIFNTPARGERHAHPVVVSTCNGSTFKLKGCILSMFFLDCNGALIPYSYESWKDDSMESKERNRSQGKCNSRTSSPSMNTQVATGEGFEDRQFVVLASEKQARVVALPSQNCQYRQQLAESHIVIKAEITSLKDNVCLVCYISNGHITTYSLPSLRPLIDVDFLPLIDLSFQTTKHGIVDPMLSIWGHQLFVNGDTDQIAKTLCFSNRGHGLYLSSPTEIQKFSVSSQFCGELTEMMGDLFTGHDMPEPPKESFFKGLFGGGSRSLDREELFGESSGRASRTVAKHIPGPNAATENMRERVTTATGEVNVAHQMVLERGEKLSQLEERTGRMMSEAEGFSQSAHGLMLKYKDKKWYQL
;
A
#
# COMPACT_ATOMS: atom_id res chain seq x y z
N MET A 1 -42.33 -42.78 43.50
CA MET A 1 -43.61 -42.21 42.99
C MET A 1 -43.27 -41.12 41.99
N LYS A 2 -43.67 -41.32 40.73
CA LYS A 2 -43.51 -40.37 39.62
C LYS A 2 -44.57 -39.27 39.72
N LYS A 3 -44.24 -38.03 39.36
CA LYS A 3 -45.22 -37.03 38.90
C LYS A 3 -44.83 -36.61 37.48
N PHE A 4 -45.73 -36.90 36.55
CA PHE A 4 -45.72 -36.53 35.14
C PHE A 4 -46.36 -35.15 34.96
N THR A 5 -45.91 -34.40 33.95
CA THR A 5 -46.71 -33.34 33.33
C THR A 5 -46.58 -33.43 31.81
N ILE A 6 -47.73 -33.32 31.16
CA ILE A 6 -48.03 -33.66 29.77
C ILE A 6 -47.72 -32.46 28.85
N LYS A 7 -46.82 -32.62 27.88
CA LYS A 7 -46.65 -31.65 26.77
C LYS A 7 -46.09 -32.26 25.48
N GLY A 8 -46.47 -33.50 25.14
CA GLY A 8 -45.88 -34.23 24.01
C GLY A 8 -46.79 -35.19 23.25
N VAL A 9 -48.10 -34.88 23.10
CA VAL A 9 -49.03 -35.77 22.34
C VAL A 9 -50.05 -34.98 21.51
N LEU A 10 -49.66 -33.89 20.84
CA LEU A 10 -50.55 -33.21 19.87
C LEU A 10 -49.91 -32.83 18.52
N ASP A 11 -48.63 -33.12 18.28
CA ASP A 11 -47.99 -32.90 16.96
C ASP A 11 -48.14 -34.08 15.98
N GLY A 12 -48.98 -35.08 16.31
CA GLY A 12 -49.07 -36.35 15.59
C GLY A 12 -50.17 -36.49 14.53
N PHE A 13 -50.96 -35.45 14.22
CA PHE A 13 -52.08 -35.58 13.28
C PHE A 13 -52.27 -34.34 12.42
N ARG A 14 -51.41 -34.15 11.40
CA ARG A 14 -51.68 -33.40 10.15
C ARG A 14 -50.56 -33.61 9.12
N SER A 15 -50.30 -34.85 8.74
CA SER A 15 -49.43 -35.17 7.60
C SER A 15 -49.95 -36.38 6.82
N SER A 16 -51.03 -36.17 6.06
CA SER A 16 -51.45 -37.13 5.04
C SER A 16 -52.22 -36.43 3.92
N VAL A 17 -51.53 -35.56 3.18
CA VAL A 17 -51.82 -35.28 1.77
C VAL A 17 -50.46 -35.16 1.07
N PRO A 18 -50.10 -36.06 0.14
CA PRO A 18 -48.89 -35.88 -0.64
C PRO A 18 -49.13 -34.71 -1.60
N GLN A 19 -48.47 -33.58 -1.36
CA GLN A 19 -48.31 -32.57 -2.41
C GLN A 19 -47.32 -33.10 -3.45
N PRO A 20 -47.59 -32.93 -4.75
CA PRO A 20 -46.64 -33.31 -5.78
C PRO A 20 -45.40 -32.40 -5.66
N VAL A 21 -44.26 -33.00 -5.35
CA VAL A 21 -42.95 -32.34 -5.45
C VAL A 21 -42.71 -32.09 -6.93
N LYS A 22 -42.82 -30.82 -7.35
CA LYS A 22 -42.27 -30.39 -8.64
C LYS A 22 -40.75 -30.58 -8.59
N PRO A 23 -40.10 -31.05 -9.66
CA PRO A 23 -38.65 -31.10 -9.71
C PRO A 23 -38.14 -29.66 -9.67
N ASP A 24 -37.59 -29.23 -8.54
CA ASP A 24 -36.84 -27.97 -8.47
C ASP A 24 -35.69 -28.07 -9.46
N GLN A 25 -35.64 -27.14 -10.40
CA GLN A 25 -34.53 -27.01 -11.34
C GLN A 25 -33.33 -26.51 -10.53
N GLU A 26 -32.58 -27.43 -9.94
CA GLU A 26 -31.44 -27.10 -9.07
C GLU A 26 -30.35 -26.42 -9.92
N ILE A 27 -30.12 -25.13 -9.67
CA ILE A 27 -29.09 -24.34 -10.37
C ILE A 27 -27.73 -24.97 -10.07
N VAL A 28 -27.03 -25.40 -11.13
CA VAL A 28 -25.74 -26.08 -10.99
C VAL A 28 -24.65 -25.07 -10.66
N GLU A 29 -24.23 -25.03 -9.39
CA GLU A 29 -23.14 -24.18 -8.92
C GLU A 29 -21.79 -24.89 -9.02
N ASN A 30 -20.92 -24.42 -9.91
CA ASN A 30 -19.63 -25.07 -10.19
C ASN A 30 -18.45 -24.51 -9.37
N LEU A 31 -18.65 -23.44 -8.61
CA LEU A 31 -17.61 -22.84 -7.78
C LEU A 31 -17.28 -23.73 -6.58
N ARG A 32 -15.98 -23.92 -6.35
CA ARG A 32 -15.40 -24.74 -5.29
C ARG A 32 -14.32 -23.94 -4.56
N PRO A 33 -13.99 -24.26 -3.30
CA PRO A 33 -12.94 -23.57 -2.56
C PRO A 33 -11.58 -23.51 -3.29
N GLU A 34 -11.23 -24.55 -4.05
CA GLU A 34 -9.99 -24.64 -4.87
C GLU A 34 -9.89 -23.60 -6.00
N HIS A 35 -11.00 -22.96 -6.37
CA HIS A 35 -11.01 -21.86 -7.34
C HIS A 35 -10.60 -20.52 -6.74
N PHE A 36 -10.39 -20.47 -5.42
CA PHE A 36 -10.09 -19.25 -4.70
C PHE A 36 -8.70 -19.31 -4.06
N GLN A 37 -7.98 -18.21 -4.19
CA GLN A 37 -6.74 -17.96 -3.46
C GLN A 37 -6.61 -16.45 -3.29
N VAL A 38 -6.51 -15.98 -2.04
CA VAL A 38 -6.28 -14.56 -1.76
C VAL A 38 -4.79 -14.29 -1.81
N LYS A 39 -4.34 -13.46 -2.76
CA LYS A 39 -2.92 -13.08 -2.88
C LYS A 39 -2.78 -11.62 -3.24
N LYS A 40 -1.85 -10.92 -2.57
CA LYS A 40 -1.40 -9.57 -2.97
C LYS A 40 -0.66 -9.69 -4.30
N THR A 41 -0.96 -8.80 -5.24
CA THR A 41 -0.42 -8.82 -6.60
C THR A 41 0.51 -7.61 -6.78
N PHE A 42 0.22 -6.72 -7.71
CA PHE A 42 1.05 -5.57 -8.02
C PHE A 42 0.86 -4.43 -7.00
N ARG A 43 1.95 -3.73 -6.71
CA ARG A 43 1.95 -2.49 -5.93
C ARG A 43 2.33 -1.33 -6.83
N HIS A 44 1.63 -0.22 -6.68
CA HIS A 44 1.85 0.99 -7.48
C HIS A 44 2.01 2.20 -6.55
N GLY A 45 2.68 3.25 -7.03
CA GLY A 45 2.91 4.48 -6.27
C GLY A 45 4.31 4.58 -5.68
N PHE A 46 4.56 5.64 -4.91
CA PHE A 46 5.86 5.91 -4.30
C PHE A 46 5.96 5.28 -2.89
N PRO A 47 7.05 4.56 -2.56
CA PRO A 47 7.26 3.98 -1.23
C PRO A 47 7.08 5.01 -0.10
N HIS A 48 6.12 4.77 0.79
CA HIS A 48 5.81 5.75 1.84
C HIS A 48 6.90 5.83 2.92
N GLN A 49 7.30 7.05 3.29
CA GLN A 49 8.35 7.33 4.27
C GLN A 49 9.65 6.55 3.98
N PRO A 50 10.29 6.83 2.84
CA PRO A 50 11.54 6.16 2.48
C PRO A 50 12.67 6.62 3.41
N THR A 51 13.63 5.73 3.65
CA THR A 51 14.71 5.93 4.63
C THR A 51 16.09 5.52 4.11
N ALA A 52 16.16 4.70 3.07
CA ALA A 52 17.40 4.22 2.50
C ALA A 52 17.27 3.98 0.99
N VAL A 53 18.37 4.14 0.26
CA VAL A 53 18.47 3.85 -1.17
C VAL A 53 19.79 3.14 -1.50
N ALA A 54 19.78 2.24 -2.47
CA ALA A 54 20.99 1.60 -3.02
C ALA A 54 20.85 1.39 -4.53
N PHE A 55 21.97 1.30 -5.23
CA PHE A 55 22.00 1.07 -6.68
C PHE A 55 23.07 0.05 -7.05
N ASP A 56 22.72 -0.88 -7.94
CA ASP A 56 23.67 -1.77 -8.60
C ASP A 56 23.97 -1.22 -10.01
N PRO A 57 25.19 -0.72 -10.30
CA PRO A 57 25.52 -0.12 -11.58
C PRO A 57 25.65 -1.13 -12.73
N VAL A 58 25.85 -2.41 -12.43
CA VAL A 58 25.96 -3.46 -13.46
C VAL A 58 24.58 -3.97 -13.82
N GLN A 59 23.77 -4.30 -12.81
CA GLN A 59 22.39 -4.74 -13.01
C GLN A 59 21.45 -3.58 -13.37
N ARG A 60 21.84 -2.33 -13.08
CA ARG A 60 21.02 -1.11 -13.22
C ARG A 60 19.69 -1.19 -12.46
N LEU A 61 19.75 -1.74 -11.24
CA LEU A 61 18.62 -1.87 -10.32
C LEU A 61 18.74 -0.86 -9.17
N LEU A 62 17.63 -0.27 -8.77
CA LEU A 62 17.51 0.62 -7.62
C LEU A 62 16.73 -0.08 -6.50
N ALA A 63 17.21 -0.04 -5.27
CA ALA A 63 16.48 -0.49 -4.10
C ALA A 63 16.13 0.69 -3.18
N ILE A 64 14.89 0.73 -2.68
CA ILE A 64 14.38 1.72 -1.73
C ILE A 64 13.85 1.01 -0.49
N GLY A 65 14.35 1.40 0.68
CA GLY A 65 13.88 0.94 1.98
C GLY A 65 13.01 1.99 2.67
N THR A 66 12.05 1.57 3.50
CA THR A 66 11.13 2.48 4.20
C THR A 66 11.15 2.33 5.72
N LYS A 67 10.54 3.30 6.41
CA LYS A 67 10.34 3.30 7.86
C LYS A 67 9.47 2.13 8.36
N SER A 68 8.61 1.58 7.51
CA SER A 68 7.74 0.43 7.84
C SER A 68 8.38 -0.93 7.54
N GLY A 69 9.68 -0.96 7.21
CA GLY A 69 10.40 -2.18 6.84
C GLY A 69 10.04 -2.69 5.44
N SER A 70 9.45 -1.86 4.60
CA SER A 70 9.24 -2.19 3.19
C SER A 70 10.53 -2.06 2.41
N LEU A 71 10.75 -2.96 1.45
CA LEU A 71 11.86 -2.91 0.49
C LEU A 71 11.27 -3.03 -0.92
N ARG A 72 11.61 -2.08 -1.80
CA ARG A 72 11.17 -2.06 -3.18
C ARG A 72 12.37 -2.02 -4.12
N ILE A 73 12.47 -2.98 -5.04
CA ILE A 73 13.55 -3.10 -6.03
C ILE A 73 12.95 -2.78 -7.41
N LEU A 74 13.52 -1.77 -8.07
CA LEU A 74 13.04 -1.17 -9.31
C LEU A 74 14.10 -1.34 -10.42
N GLY A 75 13.66 -1.73 -11.61
CA GLY A 75 14.50 -1.89 -12.81
C GLY A 75 14.04 -1.00 -13.95
N ARG A 76 13.80 -1.59 -15.13
CA ARG A 76 13.02 -0.97 -16.21
C ARG A 76 11.52 -1.02 -15.92
N PRO A 77 10.67 -0.25 -16.64
CA PRO A 77 9.22 -0.33 -16.49
C PRO A 77 8.71 -1.78 -16.62
N GLY A 78 7.94 -2.23 -15.62
CA GLY A 78 7.49 -3.64 -15.48
C GLY A 78 8.33 -4.49 -14.52
N VAL A 79 9.56 -4.06 -14.21
CA VAL A 79 10.43 -4.69 -13.21
C VAL A 79 10.31 -3.93 -11.89
N ASP A 80 9.38 -4.37 -11.05
CA ASP A 80 9.09 -3.80 -9.74
C ASP A 80 8.76 -4.92 -8.75
N ALA A 81 9.64 -5.12 -7.76
CA ALA A 81 9.45 -6.12 -6.72
C ALA A 81 9.33 -5.45 -5.36
N HIS A 82 8.27 -5.80 -4.63
CA HIS A 82 8.04 -5.34 -3.28
C HIS A 82 8.08 -6.51 -2.29
N VAL A 83 8.88 -6.36 -1.24
CA VAL A 83 8.94 -7.27 -0.09
C VAL A 83 8.97 -6.46 1.21
N ARG A 84 8.79 -7.12 2.35
CA ARG A 84 8.78 -6.47 3.66
C ARG A 84 9.52 -7.33 4.69
N HIS A 85 10.28 -6.67 5.56
CA HIS A 85 10.92 -7.30 6.72
C HIS A 85 9.88 -7.81 7.73
N GLU A 86 10.17 -8.94 8.37
CA GLU A 86 9.40 -9.40 9.52
C GLU A 86 9.53 -8.39 10.67
N GLY A 87 8.40 -8.02 11.29
CA GLY A 87 8.36 -7.04 12.37
C GLY A 87 8.27 -5.56 11.96
N CYS A 88 8.22 -5.26 10.65
CA CYS A 88 7.96 -3.91 10.10
C CYS A 88 8.93 -2.82 10.61
N THR A 89 10.19 -3.19 10.86
CA THR A 89 11.23 -2.28 11.37
C THR A 89 11.82 -1.41 10.27
N ALA A 90 12.08 -0.13 10.55
CA ALA A 90 12.65 0.79 9.58
C ALA A 90 13.97 0.29 8.96
N VAL A 91 14.08 0.38 7.63
CA VAL A 91 15.33 0.09 6.91
C VAL A 91 16.26 1.30 7.04
N VAL A 92 17.48 1.10 7.53
CA VAL A 92 18.45 2.18 7.81
C VAL A 92 19.47 2.30 6.69
N GLN A 93 19.99 1.19 6.17
CA GLN A 93 20.94 1.16 5.06
C GLN A 93 20.72 -0.05 4.16
N LEU A 94 21.11 0.11 2.89
CA LEU A 94 21.02 -0.91 1.84
C LEU A 94 22.35 -0.97 1.09
N GLN A 95 22.80 -2.18 0.74
CA GLN A 95 24.01 -2.36 -0.05
C GLN A 95 23.90 -3.60 -0.94
N PHE A 96 23.96 -3.39 -2.26
CA PHE A 96 23.97 -4.49 -3.22
C PHE A 96 25.30 -5.24 -3.18
N LEU A 97 25.21 -6.56 -3.31
CA LEU A 97 26.33 -7.36 -3.80
C LEU A 97 26.33 -7.20 -5.32
N ILE A 98 27.18 -6.29 -5.82
CA ILE A 98 27.16 -5.84 -7.22
C ILE A 98 27.22 -7.02 -8.18
N ASN A 99 26.21 -7.15 -9.03
CA ASN A 99 26.07 -8.21 -10.03
C ASN A 99 25.95 -9.64 -9.48
N GLU A 100 25.61 -9.82 -8.19
CA GLU A 100 25.50 -11.15 -7.57
C GLU A 100 24.06 -11.57 -7.23
N GLY A 101 23.06 -10.75 -7.58
CA GLY A 101 21.65 -11.08 -7.32
C GLY A 101 21.29 -11.12 -5.82
N ALA A 102 22.06 -10.39 -5.00
CA ALA A 102 21.87 -10.32 -3.56
C ALA A 102 22.02 -8.88 -3.02
N LEU A 103 21.35 -8.60 -1.91
CA LEU A 103 21.28 -7.28 -1.28
C LEU A 103 21.36 -7.44 0.24
N VAL A 104 22.20 -6.66 0.91
CA VAL A 104 22.22 -6.56 2.37
C VAL A 104 21.39 -5.35 2.80
N SER A 105 20.64 -5.52 3.88
CA SER A 105 19.88 -4.45 4.53
C SER A 105 20.19 -4.44 6.02
N ALA A 106 20.28 -3.23 6.60
CA ALA A 106 20.39 -3.01 8.03
C ALA A 106 19.11 -2.34 8.54
N THR A 107 18.49 -2.86 9.59
CA THR A 107 17.24 -2.34 10.17
C THR A 107 17.47 -1.62 11.50
N ALA A 108 16.51 -0.80 11.90
CA ALA A 108 16.59 0.03 13.11
C ALA A 108 16.55 -0.78 14.42
N ASP A 109 16.23 -2.07 14.36
CA ASP A 109 16.32 -3.00 15.50
C ASP A 109 17.67 -3.75 15.55
N ASP A 110 18.67 -3.22 14.85
CA ASP A 110 20.05 -3.71 14.78
C ASP A 110 20.19 -5.11 14.16
N THR A 111 19.33 -5.42 13.18
CA THR A 111 19.39 -6.67 12.42
C THR A 111 19.94 -6.42 11.02
N LEU A 112 20.89 -7.26 10.60
CA LEU A 112 21.32 -7.38 9.21
C LEU A 112 20.53 -8.50 8.55
N HIS A 113 20.05 -8.27 7.33
CA HIS A 113 19.39 -9.29 6.52
C HIS A 113 20.06 -9.39 5.15
N LEU A 114 20.37 -10.62 4.73
CA LEU A 114 20.80 -10.95 3.38
C LEU A 114 19.60 -11.36 2.54
N TRP A 115 19.32 -10.61 1.48
CA TRP A 115 18.28 -10.87 0.51
C TRP A 115 18.87 -11.50 -0.74
N ASN A 116 18.19 -12.49 -1.29
CA ASN A 116 18.44 -13.04 -2.63
C ASN A 116 17.28 -12.67 -3.53
N PHE A 117 17.59 -12.07 -4.68
CA PHE A 117 16.62 -11.63 -5.69
C PHE A 117 16.90 -12.23 -7.07
N ARG A 118 17.66 -13.33 -7.14
CA ARG A 118 17.79 -14.12 -8.39
C ARG A 118 16.47 -14.78 -8.78
N GLN A 119 15.59 -14.99 -7.81
CA GLN A 119 14.21 -15.38 -8.05
C GLN A 119 13.35 -14.13 -8.21
N LYS A 120 12.25 -14.23 -8.98
CA LYS A 120 11.29 -13.13 -9.20
C LYS A 120 10.74 -12.51 -7.91
N ILE A 121 10.66 -13.30 -6.84
CA ILE A 121 10.26 -12.83 -5.51
C ILE A 121 11.51 -12.83 -4.62
N PRO A 122 12.00 -11.65 -4.18
CA PRO A 122 13.12 -11.58 -3.26
C PRO A 122 12.83 -12.30 -1.94
N GLN A 123 13.83 -12.98 -1.39
CA GLN A 123 13.71 -13.72 -0.13
C GLN A 123 14.87 -13.42 0.81
N VAL A 124 14.58 -13.37 2.12
CA VAL A 124 15.61 -13.32 3.16
C VAL A 124 16.25 -14.70 3.27
N VAL A 125 17.56 -14.76 3.08
CA VAL A 125 18.36 -15.99 3.18
C VAL A 125 18.86 -16.18 4.61
N GLN A 126 19.44 -15.13 5.19
CA GLN A 126 20.05 -15.14 6.52
C GLN A 126 19.82 -13.82 7.24
N SER A 127 19.80 -13.86 8.57
CA SER A 127 19.66 -12.67 9.41
C SER A 127 20.58 -12.73 10.63
N LEU A 128 21.09 -11.59 11.09
CA LEU A 128 22.04 -11.48 12.18
C LEU A 128 21.71 -10.26 13.02
N LYS A 129 21.24 -10.49 14.25
CA LYS A 129 20.81 -9.44 15.17
C LYS A 129 21.90 -9.09 16.17
N PHE A 130 22.33 -7.84 16.20
CA PHE A 130 23.26 -7.32 17.20
C PHE A 130 22.52 -7.10 18.53
N GLN A 131 23.16 -7.44 19.66
CA GLN A 131 22.50 -7.46 20.98
C GLN A 131 22.88 -6.32 21.92
N ARG A 132 23.99 -5.61 21.66
CA ARG A 132 24.59 -4.64 22.60
C ARG A 132 25.24 -3.42 21.94
N GLU A 133 25.33 -3.42 20.62
CA GLU A 133 25.92 -2.35 19.84
C GLU A 133 24.99 -2.03 18.69
N ARG A 134 24.58 -0.76 18.61
CA ARG A 134 23.70 -0.26 17.57
C ARG A 134 24.49 -0.10 16.27
N ILE A 135 23.92 -0.56 15.15
CA ILE A 135 24.54 -0.45 13.83
C ILE A 135 24.38 1.00 13.33
N THR A 136 25.47 1.61 12.87
CA THR A 136 25.47 2.99 12.36
C THR A 136 25.85 3.09 10.89
N CYS A 137 26.74 2.21 10.41
CA CYS A 137 27.05 2.11 8.99
C CYS A 137 27.53 0.72 8.60
N ILE A 138 27.34 0.37 7.32
CA ILE A 138 27.88 -0.84 6.71
C ILE A 138 28.70 -0.48 5.46
N HIS A 139 29.75 -1.27 5.20
CA HIS A 139 30.54 -1.15 3.98
C HIS A 139 30.96 -2.53 3.45
N LEU A 140 30.46 -2.86 2.27
CA LEU A 140 30.87 -4.01 1.46
C LEU A 140 31.80 -3.54 0.33
N PRO A 141 33.09 -3.92 0.36
CA PRO A 141 33.98 -3.68 -0.78
C PRO A 141 33.52 -4.49 -2.01
N LEU A 142 33.75 -3.95 -3.21
CA LEU A 142 33.38 -4.61 -4.46
C LEU A 142 33.99 -6.02 -4.54
N GLN A 143 33.18 -7.02 -4.89
CA GLN A 143 33.55 -8.45 -4.97
C GLN A 143 34.13 -9.05 -3.66
N SER A 144 33.89 -8.41 -2.52
CA SER A 144 34.29 -8.93 -1.21
C SER A 144 33.23 -9.87 -0.65
N LYS A 145 33.67 -10.97 -0.02
CA LYS A 145 32.82 -11.82 0.84
C LYS A 145 32.66 -11.29 2.26
N TRP A 146 33.32 -10.17 2.57
CA TRP A 146 33.46 -9.63 3.91
C TRP A 146 32.84 -8.23 3.99
N LEU A 147 31.87 -8.07 4.89
CA LEU A 147 31.16 -6.83 5.17
C LEU A 147 31.69 -6.21 6.48
N TYR A 148 32.00 -4.92 6.45
CA TYR A 148 32.34 -4.17 7.65
C TYR A 148 31.08 -3.54 8.26
N VAL A 149 30.95 -3.63 9.58
CA VAL A 149 29.81 -3.12 10.34
C VAL A 149 30.31 -2.17 11.41
N GLY A 150 30.10 -0.87 11.21
CA GLY A 150 30.39 0.19 12.17
C GLY A 150 29.26 0.37 13.18
N THR A 151 29.62 0.75 14.40
CA THR A 151 28.68 0.84 15.52
C THR A 151 28.70 2.19 16.22
N GLU A 152 27.64 2.47 16.98
CA GLU A 152 27.49 3.69 17.81
C GLU A 152 28.58 3.79 18.89
N ARG A 153 29.14 2.64 19.31
CA ARG A 153 30.27 2.59 20.26
C ARG A 153 31.64 2.79 19.61
N GLY A 154 31.70 3.09 18.30
CA GLY A 154 32.95 3.30 17.58
C GLY A 154 33.68 2.01 17.18
N ASN A 155 33.15 0.82 17.48
CA ASN A 155 33.76 -0.45 17.09
C ASN A 155 33.34 -0.84 15.68
N ILE A 156 34.21 -1.59 15.00
CA ILE A 156 33.95 -2.14 13.68
C ILE A 156 34.11 -3.66 13.74
N HIS A 157 33.04 -4.36 13.37
CA HIS A 157 33.00 -5.82 13.24
C HIS A 157 33.09 -6.21 11.77
N VAL A 158 33.61 -7.40 11.50
CA VAL A 158 33.69 -7.97 10.14
C VAL A 158 32.77 -9.18 10.05
N LEU A 159 31.88 -9.21 9.07
CA LEU A 159 30.90 -10.26 8.83
C LEU A 159 31.23 -10.99 7.52
N HIS A 160 31.27 -12.32 7.56
CA HIS A 160 31.32 -13.13 6.35
C HIS A 160 29.93 -13.25 5.73
N ILE A 161 29.75 -12.87 4.46
CA ILE A 161 28.42 -12.78 3.83
C ILE A 161 27.82 -14.16 3.55
N GLU A 162 28.60 -15.15 3.12
CA GLU A 162 28.05 -16.47 2.76
C GLU A 162 27.61 -17.28 3.99
N THR A 163 28.34 -17.14 5.10
CA THR A 163 28.07 -17.89 6.34
C THR A 163 27.27 -17.07 7.36
N PHE A 164 27.18 -15.75 7.17
CA PHE A 164 26.59 -14.79 8.10
C PHE A 164 27.14 -14.86 9.54
N VAL A 165 28.43 -15.20 9.66
CA VAL A 165 29.15 -15.27 10.95
C VAL A 165 30.15 -14.13 11.07
N LEU A 166 30.21 -13.54 12.27
CA LEU A 166 31.21 -12.53 12.61
C LEU A 166 32.61 -13.15 12.74
N SER A 167 33.59 -12.50 12.11
CA SER A 167 35.02 -12.76 12.25
C SER A 167 35.50 -12.44 13.67
N GLY A 168 36.56 -13.13 14.12
CA GLY A 168 37.31 -12.73 15.32
C GLY A 168 38.10 -11.42 15.14
N TYR A 169 38.25 -10.95 13.90
CA TYR A 169 38.85 -9.65 13.59
C TYR A 169 37.89 -8.50 13.98
N VAL A 170 38.28 -7.69 14.96
CA VAL A 170 37.53 -6.52 15.41
C VAL A 170 38.45 -5.31 15.51
N ILE A 171 38.06 -4.20 14.91
CA ILE A 171 38.76 -2.91 15.06
C ILE A 171 38.09 -2.17 16.20
N ASN A 172 38.79 -2.09 17.33
CA ASN A 172 38.29 -1.40 18.51
C ASN A 172 38.67 0.08 18.43
N TRP A 173 37.74 0.97 18.76
CA TRP A 173 37.96 2.42 18.68
C TRP A 173 39.22 2.87 19.43
N ASN A 174 39.48 2.27 20.60
CA ASN A 174 40.61 2.59 21.47
C ASN A 174 41.98 2.21 20.90
N LYS A 175 42.03 1.27 19.93
CA LYS A 175 43.24 0.97 19.15
C LYS A 175 43.34 1.87 17.91
N ALA A 176 42.20 2.23 17.34
CA ALA A 176 42.13 3.07 16.15
C ALA A 176 42.53 4.51 16.45
N ILE A 177 42.16 5.07 17.60
CA ILE A 177 42.54 6.43 18.00
C ILE A 177 43.90 6.47 18.70
N GLU A 178 44.37 7.68 19.01
CA GLU A 178 45.62 7.88 19.75
C GLU A 178 45.42 7.56 21.24
N VAL A 179 46.29 6.72 21.81
CA VAL A 179 46.18 6.23 23.21
C VAL A 179 46.23 7.35 24.25
N SER A 180 46.83 8.50 23.90
CA SER A 180 46.92 9.69 24.75
C SER A 180 45.57 10.43 24.90
N ARG A 181 44.61 10.23 23.98
CA ARG A 181 43.30 10.88 24.03
C ARG A 181 42.39 10.17 25.03
N LYS A 182 41.89 10.94 26.01
CA LYS A 182 40.95 10.46 27.05
C LYS A 182 39.48 10.47 26.61
N THR A 183 39.16 11.05 25.45
CA THR A 183 37.80 11.24 24.96
C THR A 183 37.43 10.17 23.94
N HIS A 184 36.20 9.65 24.06
CA HIS A 184 35.63 8.70 23.11
C HIS A 184 35.39 9.39 21.75
N PRO A 185 35.71 8.77 20.59
CA PRO A 185 35.58 9.40 19.27
C PRO A 185 34.14 9.47 18.74
N GLY A 186 33.20 8.77 19.40
CA GLY A 186 31.79 8.73 19.03
C GLY A 186 31.47 7.57 18.10
N ALA A 187 30.30 7.65 17.45
CA ALA A 187 29.83 6.64 16.51
C ALA A 187 30.73 6.57 15.26
N VAL A 188 30.81 5.38 14.64
CA VAL A 188 31.38 5.26 13.30
C VAL A 188 30.38 5.83 12.29
N VAL A 189 30.78 6.86 11.56
CA VAL A 189 29.92 7.54 10.55
C VAL A 189 30.34 7.19 9.12
N HIS A 190 31.57 6.75 8.91
CA HIS A 190 32.09 6.42 7.57
C HIS A 190 33.06 5.23 7.60
N LEU A 191 32.90 4.34 6.62
CA LEU A 191 33.81 3.23 6.34
C LEU A 191 34.02 3.12 4.83
N SER A 192 35.28 3.10 4.39
CA SER A 192 35.61 2.80 3.00
C SER A 192 37.04 2.32 2.83
N ASP A 193 37.25 1.30 2.02
CA ASP A 193 38.59 0.87 1.60
C ASP A 193 39.28 1.97 0.78
N ASN A 194 40.62 1.99 0.79
CA ASN A 194 41.37 2.84 -0.12
C ASN A 194 41.23 2.30 -1.57
N PRO A 195 40.87 3.14 -2.55
CA PRO A 195 40.69 2.70 -3.94
C PRO A 195 41.90 1.99 -4.55
N LEU A 196 43.13 2.37 -4.21
CA LEU A 196 44.35 1.79 -4.79
C LEU A 196 45.08 0.80 -3.87
N ASP A 197 44.69 0.70 -2.60
CA ASP A 197 45.28 -0.23 -1.64
C ASP A 197 44.20 -0.81 -0.72
N LEU A 198 43.58 -1.90 -1.18
CA LEU A 198 42.51 -2.57 -0.44
C LEU A 198 42.95 -3.09 0.95
N SER A 199 44.25 -3.12 1.26
CA SER A 199 44.74 -3.46 2.61
C SER A 199 44.56 -2.33 3.63
N LYS A 200 44.12 -1.16 3.17
CA LYS A 200 43.93 0.04 3.98
C LYS A 200 42.47 0.46 3.97
N MET A 201 41.98 0.86 5.13
CA MET A 201 40.61 1.31 5.32
C MET A 201 40.59 2.68 5.99
N LEU A 202 39.74 3.58 5.50
CA LEU A 202 39.45 4.85 6.14
C LEU A 202 38.24 4.71 7.06
N ILE A 203 38.42 5.14 8.31
CA ILE A 203 37.41 5.16 9.35
C ILE A 203 37.15 6.62 9.72
N GLY A 204 35.91 7.05 9.60
CA GLY A 204 35.44 8.35 10.08
C GLY A 204 34.56 8.20 11.31
N TYR A 205 34.86 8.97 12.35
CA TYR A 205 34.06 9.05 13.58
C TYR A 205 33.32 10.38 13.67
N GLU A 206 32.17 10.37 14.33
CA GLU A 206 31.28 11.53 14.51
C GLU A 206 32.01 12.76 15.07
N SER A 207 32.97 12.58 15.97
CA SER A 207 33.74 13.69 16.55
C SER A 207 34.70 14.41 15.58
N GLY A 208 34.73 14.05 14.30
CA GLY A 208 35.70 14.57 13.34
C GLY A 208 37.03 13.82 13.32
N GLN A 209 37.18 12.74 14.09
CA GLN A 209 38.37 11.89 14.04
C GLN A 209 38.34 11.01 12.79
N MET A 210 39.45 10.99 12.06
CA MET A 210 39.64 10.13 10.89
C MET A 210 40.89 9.28 11.09
N VAL A 211 40.80 8.01 10.72
CA VAL A 211 41.85 7.01 10.94
C VAL A 211 42.05 6.20 9.68
N PHE A 212 43.30 6.13 9.23
CA PHE A 212 43.69 5.25 8.14
C PHE A 212 44.30 3.98 8.74
N TRP A 213 43.54 2.90 8.66
CA TRP A 213 43.81 1.64 9.32
C TRP A 213 44.43 0.64 8.34
N ASP A 214 45.50 -0.02 8.77
CA ASP A 214 46.11 -1.14 8.05
C ASP A 214 45.51 -2.46 8.53
N LEU A 215 44.79 -3.13 7.61
CA LEU A 215 44.09 -4.37 7.90
C LEU A 215 45.06 -5.52 8.23
N LYS A 216 46.24 -5.56 7.59
CA LYS A 216 47.25 -6.62 7.78
C LYS A 216 47.95 -6.46 9.12
N THR A 217 48.42 -5.26 9.43
CA THR A 217 49.19 -5.00 10.66
C THR A 217 48.33 -4.72 11.88
N LYS A 218 47.01 -4.55 11.70
CA LYS A 218 46.03 -4.22 12.75
C LYS A 218 46.42 -2.97 13.53
N ASN A 219 46.92 -1.96 12.82
CA ASN A 219 47.38 -0.69 13.38
C ASN A 219 46.90 0.48 12.52
N ALA A 220 46.71 1.64 13.15
CA ALA A 220 46.47 2.88 12.43
C ALA A 220 47.79 3.46 11.92
N GLU A 221 47.90 3.56 10.59
CA GLU A 221 49.06 4.07 9.88
C GLU A 221 49.18 5.59 10.04
N TYR A 222 48.06 6.31 9.91
CA TYR A 222 48.00 7.72 10.24
C TYR A 222 46.61 8.12 10.75
N ARG A 223 46.56 9.25 11.45
CA ARG A 223 45.35 9.81 12.05
C ARG A 223 45.29 11.28 11.72
N CYS A 224 44.10 11.78 11.41
CA CYS A 224 43.83 13.21 11.25
C CYS A 224 42.52 13.57 11.96
N HIS A 225 42.35 14.84 12.27
CA HIS A 225 41.22 15.32 13.05
C HIS A 225 40.72 16.64 12.46
N SER A 226 39.41 16.72 12.23
CA SER A 226 38.71 17.98 12.04
C SER A 226 38.12 18.42 13.36
N ASP A 227 38.20 19.71 13.67
CA ASP A 227 37.59 20.30 14.88
C ASP A 227 36.05 20.33 14.78
N VAL A 228 35.51 20.09 13.58
CA VAL A 228 34.07 20.08 13.32
C VAL A 228 33.57 18.64 13.14
N PRO A 229 32.44 18.26 13.77
CA PRO A 229 31.85 16.94 13.61
C PRO A 229 31.67 16.52 12.15
N LEU A 230 31.97 15.25 11.89
CA LEU A 230 31.99 14.66 10.55
C LEU A 230 30.60 14.16 10.16
N LYS A 231 30.21 14.37 8.89
CA LYS A 231 28.96 13.85 8.33
C LYS A 231 29.17 12.78 7.26
N SER A 232 30.10 12.99 6.33
CA SER A 232 30.34 12.07 5.21
C SER A 232 31.76 12.23 4.67
N ILE A 233 32.28 11.18 4.03
CA ILE A 233 33.57 11.20 3.32
C ILE A 233 33.41 10.62 1.92
N SER A 234 34.10 11.19 0.93
CA SER A 234 34.26 10.60 -0.41
C SER A 234 35.73 10.52 -0.80
N TRP A 235 36.15 9.36 -1.28
CA TRP A 235 37.49 9.16 -1.83
C TRP A 235 37.67 9.83 -3.20
N HIS A 236 38.87 10.34 -3.45
CA HIS A 236 39.38 10.51 -4.81
C HIS A 236 39.83 9.15 -5.36
N HIS A 237 39.64 8.91 -6.65
CA HIS A 237 39.93 7.60 -7.28
C HIS A 237 41.39 7.17 -7.18
N GLU A 238 42.32 8.12 -7.10
CA GLU A 238 43.74 7.84 -6.86
C GLU A 238 44.05 7.35 -5.43
N GLY A 239 43.09 7.37 -4.50
CA GLY A 239 43.31 6.93 -3.11
C GLY A 239 44.34 7.75 -2.32
N LYS A 240 44.77 8.90 -2.83
CA LYS A 240 45.71 9.82 -2.16
C LYS A 240 45.01 10.98 -1.47
N GLN A 241 43.77 11.25 -1.83
CA GLN A 241 42.98 12.36 -1.31
C GLN A 241 41.56 11.91 -1.03
N PHE A 242 40.92 12.56 -0.08
CA PHE A 242 39.51 12.37 0.21
C PHE A 242 38.90 13.70 0.64
N MET A 243 37.59 13.84 0.48
CA MET A 243 36.83 15.02 0.85
C MET A 243 35.85 14.67 1.97
N CYS A 244 35.77 15.52 2.97
CA CYS A 244 34.87 15.38 4.11
C CYS A 244 33.81 16.48 4.10
N SER A 245 32.61 16.15 4.57
CA SER A 245 31.57 17.13 4.87
C SER A 245 31.29 17.22 6.36
N HIS A 246 30.89 18.40 6.82
CA HIS A 246 30.81 18.74 8.24
C HIS A 246 29.47 19.39 8.65
N THR A 247 29.24 19.49 9.97
CA THR A 247 28.02 20.07 10.55
C THR A 247 27.88 21.58 10.39
N ASP A 248 28.97 22.29 10.13
CA ASP A 248 29.00 23.75 9.89
C ASP A 248 28.77 24.11 8.41
N GLY A 249 28.58 23.13 7.54
CA GLY A 249 28.41 23.32 6.11
C GLY A 249 29.73 23.45 5.33
N SER A 250 30.86 23.11 5.93
CA SER A 250 32.16 23.09 5.25
C SER A 250 32.43 21.78 4.50
N LEU A 251 33.23 21.89 3.44
CA LEU A 251 33.89 20.78 2.74
C LEU A 251 35.40 20.89 2.95
N ALA A 252 36.01 19.82 3.48
CA ALA A 252 37.45 19.75 3.73
C ALA A 252 38.10 18.68 2.84
N THR A 253 39.06 19.09 2.01
CA THR A 253 39.87 18.17 1.19
C THR A 253 41.14 17.81 1.95
N TRP A 254 41.38 16.52 2.11
CA TRP A 254 42.52 15.96 2.81
C TRP A 254 43.43 15.21 1.84
N THR A 255 44.73 15.38 2.02
CA THR A 255 45.74 14.51 1.40
C THR A 255 46.22 13.50 2.42
N VAL A 256 46.26 12.22 2.03
CA VAL A 256 46.73 11.11 2.86
C VAL A 256 48.12 11.43 3.42
N ARG A 257 48.33 11.17 4.72
CA ARG A 257 49.53 11.50 5.50
C ARG A 257 49.76 12.98 5.81
N GLN A 258 48.80 13.86 5.50
CA GLN A 258 48.80 15.23 6.03
C GLN A 258 47.94 15.33 7.30
N VAL A 259 48.43 16.08 8.29
CA VAL A 259 47.76 16.26 9.59
C VAL A 259 46.70 17.37 9.55
N LYS A 260 46.77 18.25 8.54
CA LYS A 260 45.82 19.33 8.30
C LYS A 260 45.17 19.16 6.92
N PRO A 261 43.94 19.65 6.72
CA PRO A 261 43.32 19.62 5.41
C PRO A 261 44.08 20.51 4.44
N THR A 262 44.16 20.07 3.19
CA THR A 262 44.77 20.82 2.08
C THR A 262 43.91 22.03 1.71
N ASN A 263 42.59 21.91 1.81
CA ASN A 263 41.65 22.98 1.53
C ASN A 263 40.39 22.83 2.41
N ILE A 264 39.84 23.95 2.88
CA ILE A 264 38.52 24.01 3.50
C ILE A 264 37.72 25.07 2.75
N THR A 265 36.55 24.70 2.26
CA THR A 265 35.63 25.62 1.59
C THR A 265 34.27 25.62 2.27
N HIS A 266 33.58 26.75 2.20
CA HIS A 266 32.16 26.87 2.54
C HIS A 266 31.43 27.25 1.25
N PRO A 267 30.99 26.27 0.43
CA PRO A 267 30.57 26.53 -0.95
C PRO A 267 29.43 27.55 -1.11
N HIS A 268 28.61 27.71 -0.08
CA HIS A 268 27.45 28.61 -0.07
C HIS A 268 27.62 29.84 0.82
N ALA A 269 28.66 29.90 1.65
CA ALA A 269 28.82 31.00 2.58
C ALA A 269 29.34 32.25 1.87
N LYS A 270 28.64 33.37 2.05
CA LYS A 270 29.19 34.69 1.77
C LYS A 270 30.20 35.08 2.85
N THR A 271 31.24 35.80 2.43
CA THR A 271 32.21 36.39 3.35
C THR A 271 31.55 37.56 4.08
N THR A 272 31.53 37.50 5.41
CA THR A 272 31.03 38.59 6.26
C THR A 272 31.99 39.79 6.25
N LYS A 273 31.56 40.92 6.83
CA LYS A 273 32.39 42.14 6.93
C LYS A 273 33.71 41.92 7.68
N ASP A 274 33.75 40.94 8.57
CA ASP A 274 34.92 40.59 9.38
C ASP A 274 35.80 39.51 8.73
N GLY A 275 35.46 39.05 7.52
CA GLY A 275 36.24 38.04 6.78
C GLY A 275 35.84 36.58 7.07
N GLU A 276 35.01 36.35 8.07
CA GLU A 276 34.53 35.01 8.43
C GLU A 276 33.38 34.55 7.49
N PRO A 277 33.28 33.25 7.17
CA PRO A 277 32.14 32.71 6.44
C PRO A 277 30.86 32.85 7.27
N GLU A 278 29.76 33.23 6.64
CA GLU A 278 28.45 33.19 7.29
C GLU A 278 28.09 31.74 7.69
N PRO A 279 27.31 31.55 8.78
CA PRO A 279 26.99 30.22 9.26
C PRO A 279 26.11 29.46 8.24
N CYS A 280 26.47 28.20 8.00
CA CYS A 280 25.77 27.30 7.08
C CYS A 280 25.15 26.11 7.82
N LYS A 281 24.12 25.52 7.20
CA LYS A 281 23.55 24.24 7.63
C LYS A 281 24.52 23.09 7.34
N PRO A 282 24.44 21.96 8.05
CA PRO A 282 25.26 20.78 7.76
C PRO A 282 25.19 20.35 6.29
N ILE A 283 26.32 19.90 5.75
CA ILE A 283 26.34 19.10 4.51
C ILE A 283 26.25 17.63 4.91
N GLN A 284 25.10 17.00 4.66
CA GLN A 284 24.78 15.66 5.17
C GLN A 284 25.54 14.55 4.46
N LYS A 285 25.74 14.66 3.15
CA LYS A 285 26.45 13.70 2.30
C LYS A 285 27.19 14.42 1.19
N VAL A 286 28.38 13.93 0.87
CA VAL A 286 29.20 14.41 -0.26
C VAL A 286 29.69 13.23 -1.10
N GLU A 287 29.66 13.37 -2.42
CA GLU A 287 30.30 12.46 -3.37
C GLU A 287 31.23 13.25 -4.29
N TRP A 288 32.46 12.75 -4.45
CA TRP A 288 33.48 13.31 -5.33
C TRP A 288 33.81 12.29 -6.42
N LYS A 289 33.47 12.61 -7.67
CA LYS A 289 33.62 11.74 -8.85
C LYS A 289 34.41 12.46 -9.94
N LEU A 290 35.15 11.71 -10.74
CA LEU A 290 35.91 12.25 -11.87
C LEU A 290 35.50 11.58 -13.18
N SER A 291 35.47 12.37 -14.24
CA SER A 291 35.37 11.90 -15.63
C SER A 291 36.75 11.67 -16.23
N ARG A 292 36.83 10.87 -17.30
CA ARG A 292 38.06 10.67 -18.09
C ARG A 292 38.57 11.95 -18.77
N SER A 293 37.72 12.98 -18.91
CA SER A 293 38.16 14.32 -19.36
C SER A 293 39.00 15.05 -18.29
N GLY A 294 39.06 14.53 -17.06
CA GLY A 294 39.75 15.13 -15.92
C GLY A 294 38.87 16.13 -15.14
N GLU A 295 37.58 16.20 -15.47
CA GLU A 295 36.64 17.09 -14.78
C GLU A 295 36.13 16.43 -13.50
N ALA A 296 36.10 17.22 -12.41
CA ALA A 296 35.64 16.78 -11.11
C ALA A 296 34.19 17.23 -10.89
N TYR A 297 33.37 16.29 -10.43
CA TYR A 297 32.03 16.50 -9.91
C TYR A 297 32.07 16.38 -8.39
N VAL A 298 31.71 17.45 -7.69
CA VAL A 298 31.48 17.43 -6.24
C VAL A 298 30.00 17.66 -6.02
N ILE A 299 29.31 16.64 -5.54
CA ILE A 299 27.85 16.60 -5.40
C ILE A 299 27.53 16.44 -3.92
N PHE A 300 26.66 17.29 -3.38
CA PHE A 300 26.33 17.22 -1.96
C PHE A 300 24.92 17.74 -1.65
N SER A 301 24.39 17.32 -0.50
CA SER A 301 23.09 17.75 0.00
C SER A 301 23.25 18.63 1.25
N GLY A 302 22.58 19.79 1.29
CA GLY A 302 22.65 20.74 2.40
C GLY A 302 23.70 21.84 2.20
N GLY A 303 24.25 22.38 3.29
CA GLY A 303 25.30 23.42 3.21
C GLY A 303 24.82 24.86 3.00
N LEU A 304 23.52 25.10 2.76
CA LEU A 304 22.99 26.46 2.55
C LEU A 304 23.16 27.33 3.80
N ALA A 305 23.43 28.63 3.61
CA ALA A 305 23.54 29.61 4.69
C ALA A 305 22.21 29.78 5.46
N TYR A 306 22.28 30.15 6.74
CA TYR A 306 21.07 30.33 7.57
C TYR A 306 20.19 31.51 7.14
N ASP A 307 20.79 32.58 6.61
CA ASP A 307 20.10 33.84 6.24
C ASP A 307 19.63 33.88 4.77
N THR A 308 19.77 32.77 4.03
CA THR A 308 19.18 32.68 2.68
C THR A 308 17.67 32.53 2.81
N THR A 309 16.95 33.64 2.62
CA THR A 309 15.49 33.71 2.68
C THR A 309 14.85 32.87 1.56
N GLY A 310 14.41 31.65 1.88
CA GLY A 310 13.76 30.76 0.90
C GLY A 310 14.09 29.30 1.18
N ARG A 311 13.18 28.62 1.89
CA ARG A 311 13.35 27.25 2.36
C ARG A 311 13.15 26.27 1.21
N THR A 312 14.21 25.82 0.56
CA THR A 312 14.13 24.64 -0.31
C THR A 312 15.27 23.68 0.03
N PRO A 313 14.95 22.41 0.32
CA PRO A 313 15.96 21.34 0.30
C PRO A 313 16.66 21.36 -1.06
N SER A 314 17.96 21.06 -1.08
CA SER A 314 18.74 21.19 -2.31
C SER A 314 19.79 20.11 -2.46
N ILE A 315 20.12 19.84 -3.73
CA ILE A 315 21.35 19.16 -4.15
C ILE A 315 22.22 20.20 -4.85
N THR A 316 23.48 20.29 -4.46
CA THR A 316 24.45 21.15 -5.12
C THR A 316 25.40 20.31 -5.94
N VAL A 317 25.62 20.71 -7.19
CA VAL A 317 26.61 20.13 -8.10
C VAL A 317 27.66 21.19 -8.41
N ILE A 318 28.89 20.95 -7.97
CA ILE A 318 30.06 21.72 -8.40
C ILE A 318 30.74 20.96 -9.52
N HIS A 319 30.79 21.58 -10.70
CA HIS A 319 31.44 21.05 -11.89
C HIS A 319 32.35 22.11 -12.52
N GLY A 320 33.66 21.84 -12.52
CA GLY A 320 34.66 22.82 -12.93
C GLY A 320 34.65 24.06 -12.03
N LYS A 321 34.33 25.23 -12.61
CA LYS A 321 34.20 26.51 -11.86
C LYS A 321 32.76 26.86 -11.53
N THR A 322 31.81 26.02 -11.93
CA THR A 322 30.38 26.30 -11.83
C THR A 322 29.81 25.58 -10.62
N THR A 323 29.11 26.32 -9.77
CA THR A 323 28.31 25.77 -8.66
C THR A 323 26.85 25.93 -9.01
N THR A 324 26.14 24.82 -9.21
CA THR A 324 24.70 24.81 -9.49
C THR A 324 23.96 24.25 -8.29
N VAL A 325 23.02 25.03 -7.75
CA VAL A 325 22.11 24.60 -6.68
C VAL A 325 20.79 24.21 -7.31
N LEU A 326 20.42 22.95 -7.14
CA LEU A 326 19.17 22.37 -7.64
C LEU A 326 18.18 22.32 -6.47
N GLU A 327 17.12 23.11 -6.55
CA GLU A 327 16.06 23.15 -5.55
C GLU A 327 15.14 21.93 -5.68
N MET A 328 14.77 21.35 -4.55
CA MET A 328 13.91 20.16 -4.47
C MET A 328 12.56 20.53 -3.84
N GLU A 329 11.48 19.93 -4.33
CA GLU A 329 10.14 20.15 -3.78
C GLU A 329 9.95 19.54 -2.38
N HIS A 330 10.76 18.53 -2.06
CA HIS A 330 10.67 17.75 -0.82
C HIS A 330 12.06 17.58 -0.19
N ASN A 331 12.08 17.25 1.10
CA ASN A 331 13.33 17.02 1.83
C ASN A 331 14.13 15.86 1.20
N VAL A 332 15.43 16.07 1.01
CA VAL A 332 16.37 15.03 0.57
C VAL A 332 16.57 14.02 1.71
N ILE A 333 16.32 12.75 1.42
CA ILE A 333 16.61 11.63 2.32
C ILE A 333 18.02 11.11 2.07
N ASP A 334 18.34 10.82 0.82
CA ASP A 334 19.67 10.37 0.37
C ASP A 334 19.82 10.56 -1.15
N PHE A 335 21.04 10.48 -1.68
CA PHE A 335 21.30 10.51 -3.13
C PHE A 335 22.43 9.55 -3.53
N ILE A 336 22.45 9.09 -4.78
CA ILE A 336 23.51 8.23 -5.33
C ILE A 336 23.91 8.75 -6.71
N THR A 337 25.22 8.91 -6.96
CA THR A 337 25.72 9.21 -8.31
C THR A 337 25.84 7.93 -9.14
N LEU A 338 25.26 7.95 -10.34
CA LEU A 338 25.35 6.86 -11.30
C LEU A 338 26.59 7.05 -12.18
N CYS A 339 27.39 5.99 -12.30
CA CYS A 339 28.69 5.97 -12.95
C CYS A 339 28.76 4.84 -13.97
N GLU A 340 29.50 5.02 -15.07
CA GLU A 340 29.61 4.04 -16.16
C GLU A 340 30.27 2.71 -15.72
N ASN A 341 31.09 2.74 -14.67
CA ASN A 341 31.73 1.55 -14.13
C ASN A 341 31.72 1.53 -12.59
N PRO A 342 31.77 0.34 -11.96
CA PRO A 342 31.73 0.20 -10.50
C PRO A 342 33.08 0.39 -9.81
N TRP A 343 34.19 0.58 -10.56
CA TRP A 343 35.53 0.56 -10.01
C TRP A 343 35.91 1.90 -9.39
N THR A 344 36.05 1.94 -8.06
CA THR A 344 36.42 3.17 -7.34
C THR A 344 37.83 3.67 -7.66
N SER A 345 38.69 2.82 -8.22
CA SER A 345 40.09 3.10 -8.56
C SER A 345 40.32 3.72 -9.94
N ASP A 346 39.28 3.80 -10.78
CA ASP A 346 39.34 4.43 -12.11
C ASP A 346 38.49 5.69 -12.16
N TYR A 347 38.59 6.42 -13.28
CA TYR A 347 37.64 7.44 -13.65
C TYR A 347 36.22 6.85 -13.68
N GLN A 348 35.29 7.49 -12.99
CA GLN A 348 33.95 6.96 -12.81
C GLN A 348 32.97 7.37 -13.92
N ASP A 349 33.24 8.48 -14.60
CA ASP A 349 32.37 9.05 -15.64
C ASP A 349 30.91 9.17 -15.13
N PRO A 350 30.65 10.06 -14.15
CA PRO A 350 29.31 10.22 -13.58
C PRO A 350 28.35 10.78 -14.64
N TYR A 351 27.21 10.12 -14.85
CA TYR A 351 26.25 10.49 -15.88
C TYR A 351 24.88 10.92 -15.36
N ALA A 352 24.52 10.53 -14.13
CA ALA A 352 23.28 10.94 -13.50
C ALA A 352 23.37 10.94 -11.96
N VAL A 353 22.40 11.57 -11.30
CA VAL A 353 22.20 11.47 -9.84
C VAL A 353 20.79 11.02 -9.55
N VAL A 354 20.64 9.96 -8.76
CA VAL A 354 19.36 9.57 -8.18
C VAL A 354 19.21 10.26 -6.84
N VAL A 355 18.12 10.99 -6.64
CA VAL A 355 17.81 11.72 -5.41
C VAL A 355 16.52 11.16 -4.83
N LEU A 356 16.63 10.51 -3.68
CA LEU A 356 15.49 10.02 -2.93
C LEU A 356 14.99 11.15 -2.02
N LEU A 357 13.76 11.61 -2.27
CA LEU A 357 13.11 12.63 -1.47
C LEU A 357 12.07 12.00 -0.53
N GLN A 358 11.56 12.80 0.41
CA GLN A 358 10.56 12.35 1.40
C GLN A 358 9.29 11.78 0.75
N ASN A 359 8.86 12.32 -0.39
CA ASN A 359 7.61 11.96 -1.09
C ASN A 359 7.80 11.76 -2.61
N ASP A 360 9.03 11.76 -3.12
CA ASP A 360 9.29 11.66 -4.58
C ASP A 360 10.68 11.05 -4.88
N LEU A 361 10.88 10.62 -6.13
CA LEU A 361 12.15 10.13 -6.67
C LEU A 361 12.52 10.95 -7.91
N VAL A 362 13.61 11.73 -7.80
CA VAL A 362 14.12 12.56 -8.88
C VAL A 362 15.42 11.97 -9.41
N VAL A 363 15.58 11.94 -10.74
CA VAL A 363 16.84 11.55 -11.37
C VAL A 363 17.31 12.68 -12.27
N ILE A 364 18.57 13.08 -12.13
CA ILE A 364 19.14 14.29 -12.72
C ILE A 364 20.20 13.89 -13.73
N ASP A 365 20.16 14.44 -14.95
CA ASP A 365 21.16 14.22 -16.01
C ASP A 365 22.38 15.12 -15.79
N LEU A 366 23.55 14.52 -15.53
CA LEU A 366 24.79 15.26 -15.26
C LEU A 366 25.54 15.68 -16.52
N LEU A 367 25.16 15.13 -17.67
CA LEU A 367 25.88 15.32 -18.93
C LEU A 367 25.24 16.41 -19.79
N THR A 368 23.97 16.75 -19.53
CA THR A 368 23.27 17.85 -20.23
C THR A 368 23.42 19.16 -19.45
N PRO A 369 23.88 20.26 -20.09
CA PRO A 369 24.00 21.55 -19.42
C PRO A 369 22.69 22.01 -18.77
N GLY A 370 22.78 22.52 -17.54
CA GLY A 370 21.61 22.91 -16.74
C GLY A 370 21.02 21.79 -15.90
N PHE A 371 21.55 20.56 -16.03
CA PHE A 371 21.16 19.39 -15.23
C PHE A 371 19.65 19.11 -15.23
N PRO A 372 19.02 18.92 -16.39
CA PRO A 372 17.60 18.60 -16.47
C PRO A 372 17.31 17.24 -15.81
N CYS A 373 16.09 17.07 -15.29
CA CYS A 373 15.66 15.79 -14.74
C CYS A 373 15.28 14.80 -15.85
N PHE A 374 15.46 13.50 -15.63
CA PHE A 374 14.86 12.47 -16.48
C PHE A 374 13.36 12.36 -16.17
N GLU A 375 12.56 12.04 -17.18
CA GLU A 375 11.15 11.73 -16.96
C GLU A 375 11.01 10.37 -16.26
N ASN A 376 10.37 10.35 -15.09
CA ASN A 376 10.18 9.15 -14.32
C ASN A 376 9.10 8.27 -15.00
N PRO A 377 9.44 7.05 -15.48
CA PRO A 377 8.48 6.18 -16.17
C PRO A 377 7.56 5.44 -15.20
N TYR A 378 7.85 5.49 -13.90
CA TYR A 378 7.03 4.87 -12.87
C TYR A 378 5.88 5.80 -12.46
N PRO A 379 4.68 5.25 -12.21
CA PRO A 379 3.54 5.98 -11.68
C PRO A 379 3.73 6.26 -10.17
N MET A 380 4.78 6.99 -9.80
CA MET A 380 5.12 7.33 -8.42
C MET A 380 4.15 8.36 -7.83
N ASP A 381 3.68 9.30 -8.67
CA ASP A 381 2.66 10.29 -8.31
C ASP A 381 1.25 9.71 -8.52
N ILE A 382 0.84 8.79 -7.66
CA ILE A 382 -0.58 8.41 -7.56
C ILE A 382 -1.42 9.65 -7.20
N HIS A 383 -0.87 10.61 -6.46
CA HIS A 383 -1.64 11.74 -5.96
C HIS A 383 -0.82 13.05 -5.75
N GLU A 384 -1.24 14.14 -6.38
CA GLU A 384 -0.80 15.50 -5.99
C GLU A 384 -1.53 15.96 -4.71
N SER A 385 -2.65 15.30 -4.40
CA SER A 385 -3.59 15.60 -3.32
C SER A 385 -4.19 14.28 -2.80
N PRO A 386 -4.42 14.10 -1.48
CA PRO A 386 -4.84 12.81 -0.91
C PRO A 386 -5.98 12.12 -1.67
N VAL A 387 -5.87 10.79 -1.83
CA VAL A 387 -6.91 9.97 -2.46
C VAL A 387 -8.08 9.79 -1.48
N THR A 388 -9.28 10.18 -1.91
CA THR A 388 -10.50 10.19 -1.09
C THR A 388 -11.46 9.06 -1.47
N CYS A 389 -11.41 8.56 -2.72
CA CYS A 389 -12.16 7.37 -3.13
C CYS A 389 -11.52 6.70 -4.36
N CYS A 390 -11.86 5.44 -4.58
CA CYS A 390 -11.41 4.64 -5.71
C CYS A 390 -12.60 4.01 -6.45
N ALA A 391 -12.44 3.74 -7.74
CA ALA A 391 -13.31 2.84 -8.48
C ALA A 391 -12.45 1.94 -9.38
N TYR A 392 -12.78 0.65 -9.44
CA TYR A 392 -11.99 -0.36 -10.13
C TYR A 392 -12.86 -1.20 -11.07
N PHE A 393 -12.53 -1.16 -12.36
CA PHE A 393 -13.25 -1.84 -13.41
C PHE A 393 -12.31 -2.82 -14.12
N ALA A 394 -12.69 -4.09 -14.18
CA ALA A 394 -12.02 -5.10 -14.99
C ALA A 394 -12.94 -5.49 -16.16
N ASP A 395 -12.36 -6.06 -17.22
CA ASP A 395 -13.11 -6.43 -18.42
C ASP A 395 -13.79 -5.24 -19.12
N CYS A 396 -13.08 -4.11 -19.16
CA CYS A 396 -13.55 -2.90 -19.81
C CYS A 396 -13.62 -3.05 -21.35
N PRO A 397 -14.51 -2.30 -22.04
CA PRO A 397 -14.54 -2.24 -23.49
C PRO A 397 -13.15 -1.98 -24.10
N SER A 398 -12.81 -2.72 -25.16
CA SER A 398 -11.45 -2.74 -25.72
C SER A 398 -10.97 -1.38 -26.23
N ASP A 399 -11.89 -0.48 -26.59
CA ASP A 399 -11.60 0.85 -27.11
C ASP A 399 -11.58 1.95 -26.03
N LEU A 400 -11.85 1.62 -24.77
CA LEU A 400 -11.93 2.59 -23.67
C LEU A 400 -10.55 3.17 -23.30
N VAL A 401 -9.54 2.30 -23.13
CA VAL A 401 -8.15 2.70 -22.85
C VAL A 401 -7.59 3.57 -24.00
N PRO A 402 -7.66 3.15 -25.28
CA PRO A 402 -7.27 4.00 -26.41
C PRO A 402 -8.01 5.34 -26.45
N ALA A 403 -9.31 5.36 -26.13
CA ALA A 403 -10.09 6.59 -26.11
C ALA A 403 -9.59 7.58 -25.05
N PHE A 404 -9.35 7.13 -23.81
CA PHE A 404 -8.84 7.98 -22.74
C PHE A 404 -7.41 8.46 -23.04
N TYR A 405 -6.55 7.58 -23.50
CA TYR A 405 -5.18 7.93 -23.90
C TYR A 405 -5.15 9.02 -24.98
N SER A 406 -6.02 8.93 -25.99
CA SER A 406 -6.06 9.90 -27.10
C SER A 406 -6.38 11.35 -26.67
N VAL A 407 -7.13 11.52 -25.57
CA VAL A 407 -7.48 12.84 -25.03
C VAL A 407 -6.52 13.30 -23.93
N GLY A 408 -5.92 12.37 -23.17
CA GLY A 408 -4.95 12.67 -22.11
C GLY A 408 -3.53 13.00 -22.63
N SER A 409 -3.08 12.30 -23.68
CA SER A 409 -1.74 12.48 -24.29
C SER A 409 -1.46 13.92 -24.77
N LYS A 410 -2.49 14.64 -25.23
CA LYS A 410 -2.35 16.05 -25.67
C LYS A 410 -1.96 17.01 -24.53
N SER A 411 -2.11 16.60 -23.27
CA SER A 411 -1.78 17.41 -22.09
C SER A 411 -0.35 17.19 -21.58
N GLN A 412 0.46 16.33 -22.19
CA GLN A 412 1.77 15.87 -21.64
C GLN A 412 3.01 16.19 -22.50
N LYS A 413 3.06 17.31 -23.24
CA LYS A 413 4.37 17.82 -23.66
C LYS A 413 5.02 18.55 -22.49
N LYS A 414 5.60 17.79 -21.56
CA LYS A 414 6.39 18.34 -20.47
C LYS A 414 7.74 18.81 -21.03
N THR A 415 7.89 20.11 -21.25
CA THR A 415 9.16 20.73 -21.61
C THR A 415 10.08 20.79 -20.38
N GLY A 416 11.38 20.54 -20.55
CA GLY A 416 12.38 20.69 -19.47
C GLY A 416 12.93 19.39 -18.88
N PHE A 417 12.54 18.23 -19.40
CA PHE A 417 13.17 16.94 -19.08
C PHE A 417 14.32 16.62 -20.03
N SER A 418 15.23 15.74 -19.60
CA SER A 418 16.29 15.20 -20.44
C SER A 418 15.69 14.38 -21.59
N GLU A 419 16.32 14.46 -22.76
CA GLU A 419 15.96 13.66 -23.95
C GLU A 419 16.57 12.25 -23.91
N LYS A 420 17.34 11.92 -22.88
CA LYS A 420 18.00 10.62 -22.73
C LYS A 420 17.09 9.58 -22.10
N ASP A 421 17.41 8.32 -22.38
CA ASP A 421 16.71 7.19 -21.81
C ASP A 421 16.86 7.14 -20.28
N TRP A 422 15.79 6.69 -19.62
CA TRP A 422 15.76 6.51 -18.17
C TRP A 422 16.87 5.54 -17.70
N PRO A 423 17.74 5.94 -16.75
CA PRO A 423 18.98 5.21 -16.49
C PRO A 423 18.79 3.92 -15.66
N ILE A 424 17.75 3.83 -14.84
CA ILE A 424 17.42 2.62 -14.08
C ILE A 424 16.69 1.69 -15.05
N SER A 425 17.43 0.79 -15.69
CA SER A 425 16.99 0.02 -16.87
C SER A 425 17.20 -1.49 -16.71
N GLY A 426 17.48 -1.93 -15.48
CA GLY A 426 17.78 -3.31 -15.13
C GLY A 426 16.61 -4.27 -15.23
N GLY A 427 16.94 -5.56 -15.25
CA GLY A 427 15.99 -6.66 -15.33
C GLY A 427 15.28 -6.81 -16.67
N GLU A 428 14.42 -7.81 -16.75
CA GLU A 428 13.64 -8.14 -17.93
C GLU A 428 12.17 -8.29 -17.59
N TRP A 429 11.31 -7.79 -18.47
CA TRP A 429 9.87 -7.99 -18.35
C TRP A 429 9.28 -8.16 -19.75
N SER A 430 8.58 -9.27 -19.95
CA SER A 430 7.76 -9.48 -21.14
C SER A 430 6.34 -9.09 -20.81
N SER A 431 5.73 -8.25 -21.65
CA SER A 431 4.30 -7.93 -21.53
C SER A 431 3.47 -9.19 -21.71
N SER A 432 3.05 -9.80 -20.60
CA SER A 432 1.93 -10.73 -20.58
C SER A 432 0.67 -9.87 -20.58
N SER A 433 0.03 -9.73 -21.73
CA SER A 433 -1.26 -9.04 -21.79
C SER A 433 -2.25 -9.75 -20.88
N SER A 434 -2.83 -9.05 -19.90
CA SER A 434 -4.05 -9.57 -19.27
C SER A 434 -5.07 -9.86 -20.37
N GLY A 435 -5.87 -10.91 -20.19
CA GLY A 435 -6.90 -11.29 -21.18
C GLY A 435 -7.98 -10.21 -21.40
N TYR A 436 -7.95 -9.12 -20.64
CA TYR A 436 -8.89 -8.02 -20.67
C TYR A 436 -8.28 -6.71 -20.13
N ASN A 437 -8.93 -5.59 -20.45
CA ASN A 437 -8.53 -4.26 -19.98
C ASN A 437 -9.01 -3.99 -18.55
N GLU A 438 -8.17 -3.34 -17.76
CA GLU A 438 -8.44 -2.92 -16.39
C GLU A 438 -8.22 -1.41 -16.25
N ILE A 439 -9.18 -0.73 -15.61
CA ILE A 439 -9.12 0.70 -15.37
C ILE A 439 -9.35 0.98 -13.88
N ILE A 440 -8.47 1.79 -13.30
CA ILE A 440 -8.63 2.33 -11.95
C ILE A 440 -8.91 3.83 -12.07
N LEU A 441 -9.86 4.34 -11.29
CA LEU A 441 -10.10 5.76 -11.08
C LEU A 441 -9.77 6.12 -9.63
N THR A 442 -9.02 7.19 -9.42
CA THR A 442 -8.77 7.76 -8.09
C THR A 442 -9.38 9.16 -8.00
N GLY A 443 -10.24 9.38 -7.02
CA GLY A 443 -10.76 10.70 -6.64
C GLY A 443 -9.88 11.32 -5.57
N HIS A 444 -9.70 12.65 -5.63
CA HIS A 444 -8.75 13.37 -4.78
C HIS A 444 -9.42 14.49 -3.98
N ALA A 445 -8.77 14.88 -2.88
CA ALA A 445 -9.24 15.96 -2.01
C ALA A 445 -9.25 17.34 -2.71
N ASP A 446 -8.46 17.56 -3.76
CA ASP A 446 -8.46 18.81 -4.54
C ASP A 446 -9.56 18.88 -5.64
N GLY A 447 -10.45 17.88 -5.68
CA GLY A 447 -11.47 17.76 -6.72
C GLY A 447 -10.96 17.27 -8.07
N SER A 448 -9.77 16.69 -8.13
CA SER A 448 -9.29 16.01 -9.33
C SER A 448 -9.64 14.53 -9.35
N ILE A 449 -9.67 13.95 -10.55
CA ILE A 449 -9.85 12.52 -10.79
C ILE A 449 -8.78 12.08 -11.78
N LYS A 450 -7.98 11.08 -11.42
CA LYS A 450 -7.00 10.45 -12.30
C LYS A 450 -7.53 9.10 -12.79
N PHE A 451 -7.32 8.82 -14.07
CA PHE A 451 -7.70 7.59 -14.75
C PHE A 451 -6.45 6.81 -15.08
N TRP A 452 -6.44 5.54 -14.74
CA TRP A 452 -5.26 4.70 -14.82
C TRP A 452 -5.53 3.45 -15.64
N ASP A 453 -4.62 3.11 -16.54
CA ASP A 453 -4.53 1.77 -17.12
C ASP A 453 -3.84 0.86 -16.12
N ALA A 454 -4.52 -0.20 -15.71
CA ALA A 454 -4.02 -1.21 -14.77
C ALA A 454 -3.91 -2.61 -15.41
N SER A 455 -3.96 -2.68 -16.74
CA SER A 455 -4.15 -3.93 -17.50
C SER A 455 -2.90 -4.81 -17.58
N ALA A 456 -1.69 -4.28 -17.42
CA ALA A 456 -0.46 -5.01 -17.79
C ALA A 456 0.61 -5.04 -16.69
N GLY A 457 0.27 -5.39 -15.44
CA GLY A 457 1.22 -5.41 -14.30
C GLY A 457 1.84 -4.04 -13.91
N THR A 458 1.69 -3.04 -14.78
CA THR A 458 2.08 -1.65 -14.63
C THR A 458 0.84 -0.78 -14.47
N LEU A 459 1.01 0.42 -13.89
CA LEU A 459 -0.04 1.43 -13.80
C LEU A 459 0.37 2.64 -14.65
N GLN A 460 -0.48 3.09 -15.57
CA GLN A 460 -0.19 4.23 -16.45
C GLN A 460 -1.30 5.27 -16.41
N VAL A 461 -0.94 6.56 -16.35
CA VAL A 461 -1.94 7.65 -16.39
C VAL A 461 -2.53 7.75 -17.80
N LEU A 462 -3.85 7.60 -17.90
CA LEU A 462 -4.59 7.76 -19.15
C LEU A 462 -5.16 9.17 -19.31
N TYR A 463 -5.73 9.73 -18.24
CA TYR A 463 -6.46 10.99 -18.30
C TYR A 463 -6.56 11.62 -16.89
N LYS A 464 -6.61 12.96 -16.82
CA LYS A 464 -6.83 13.71 -15.57
C LYS A 464 -7.98 14.69 -15.76
N LEU A 465 -9.00 14.59 -14.91
CA LEU A 465 -10.12 15.52 -14.85
C LEU A 465 -9.97 16.44 -13.63
N LYS A 466 -10.23 17.75 -13.78
CA LYS A 466 -10.23 18.73 -12.68
C LYS A 466 -11.60 19.40 -12.59
N THR A 467 -12.36 19.15 -11.51
CA THR A 467 -13.73 19.68 -11.34
C THR A 467 -13.75 21.17 -10.97
N ALA A 468 -12.69 21.67 -10.32
CA ALA A 468 -12.55 23.08 -9.93
C ALA A 468 -12.77 24.08 -11.08
N LYS A 469 -12.58 23.67 -12.34
CA LYS A 469 -12.84 24.51 -13.51
C LYS A 469 -14.32 24.87 -13.67
N LEU A 470 -15.24 24.08 -13.12
CA LEU A 470 -16.68 24.26 -13.20
C LEU A 470 -17.21 25.33 -12.23
N PHE A 471 -16.49 25.58 -11.14
CA PHE A 471 -16.93 26.47 -10.06
C PHE A 471 -16.21 27.82 -10.10
N GLU A 472 -16.85 28.84 -9.55
CA GLU A 472 -16.25 30.15 -9.31
C GLU A 472 -15.15 30.04 -8.25
N LYS A 473 -14.06 30.81 -8.41
CA LYS A 473 -13.00 30.83 -7.40
C LYS A 473 -13.50 31.60 -6.17
N GLY A 474 -13.66 30.92 -5.05
CA GLY A 474 -13.97 31.56 -3.77
C GLY A 474 -12.90 32.60 -3.40
N ARG A 475 -13.32 33.77 -2.90
CA ARG A 475 -12.41 34.70 -2.23
C ARG A 475 -12.09 34.11 -0.85
N THR A 476 -10.80 34.04 -0.52
CA THR A 476 -10.21 33.61 0.76
C THR A 476 -10.48 32.15 1.19
N ARG A 477 -9.45 31.31 1.09
CA ARG A 477 -9.35 30.07 1.87
C ARG A 477 -9.32 30.47 3.35
N SER A 478 -10.39 30.24 4.12
CA SER A 478 -10.26 30.28 5.57
C SER A 478 -9.34 29.13 5.98
N ILE A 479 -8.37 29.42 6.82
CA ILE A 479 -7.40 28.43 7.34
C ILE A 479 -8.10 27.36 8.21
N ASP A 480 -9.36 27.58 8.59
CA ASP A 480 -10.12 26.75 9.53
C ASP A 480 -11.12 25.76 8.90
N SER A 481 -11.32 25.74 7.56
CA SER A 481 -12.13 24.68 6.91
C SER A 481 -11.22 23.50 6.54
N GLU A 482 -11.26 22.42 7.31
CA GLU A 482 -10.33 21.29 7.17
C GLU A 482 -10.49 20.44 5.89
N GLU A 483 -11.62 20.53 5.17
CA GLU A 483 -11.86 19.76 3.95
C GLU A 483 -12.26 20.68 2.78
N ASP A 484 -11.62 20.50 1.62
CA ASP A 484 -11.96 21.25 0.39
C ASP A 484 -13.35 20.81 -0.08
N PRO A 485 -14.31 21.73 -0.33
CA PRO A 485 -15.66 21.38 -0.80
C PRO A 485 -15.67 20.70 -2.18
N LEU A 486 -14.55 20.68 -2.90
CA LEU A 486 -14.40 19.97 -4.16
C LEU A 486 -13.91 18.53 -4.01
N ALA A 487 -13.51 18.10 -2.80
CA ALA A 487 -13.01 16.75 -2.54
C ALA A 487 -13.96 15.68 -3.07
N ILE A 488 -13.46 14.74 -3.87
CA ILE A 488 -14.28 13.74 -4.54
C ILE A 488 -14.64 12.60 -3.57
N GLN A 489 -15.91 12.41 -3.28
CA GLN A 489 -16.39 11.43 -2.30
C GLN A 489 -16.90 10.13 -2.93
N LEU A 490 -17.56 10.22 -4.08
CA LEU A 490 -18.09 9.06 -4.82
C LEU A 490 -17.82 9.20 -6.31
N ILE A 491 -17.55 8.08 -6.97
CA ILE A 491 -17.34 7.97 -8.41
C ILE A 491 -18.23 6.86 -8.96
N PHE A 492 -19.00 7.17 -9.98
CA PHE A 492 -19.73 6.18 -10.77
C PHE A 492 -19.42 6.37 -12.25
N LEU A 493 -18.82 5.36 -12.89
CA LEU A 493 -18.55 5.32 -14.32
C LEU A 493 -19.35 4.18 -14.93
N CYS A 494 -20.07 4.46 -16.03
CA CYS A 494 -20.54 3.42 -16.95
C CYS A 494 -19.52 3.31 -18.10
N PRO A 495 -18.67 2.26 -18.14
CA PRO A 495 -17.64 2.09 -19.17
C PRO A 495 -18.21 2.07 -20.60
N GLU A 496 -19.40 1.50 -20.77
CA GLU A 496 -20.04 1.29 -22.06
C GLU A 496 -20.61 2.59 -22.65
N SER A 497 -21.23 3.42 -21.81
CA SER A 497 -21.79 4.71 -22.24
C SER A 497 -20.80 5.86 -22.11
N ARG A 498 -19.70 5.66 -21.37
CA ARG A 498 -18.72 6.68 -20.96
C ARG A 498 -19.38 7.91 -20.34
N LYS A 499 -20.40 7.67 -19.52
CA LYS A 499 -21.00 8.68 -18.65
C LYS A 499 -20.41 8.51 -17.27
N LEU A 500 -19.97 9.60 -16.68
CA LEU A 500 -19.31 9.65 -15.38
C LEU A 500 -20.14 10.56 -14.48
N ALA A 501 -20.55 10.07 -13.32
CA ALA A 501 -21.15 10.86 -12.26
C ALA A 501 -20.18 10.88 -11.06
N ILE A 502 -20.02 12.04 -10.45
CA ILE A 502 -19.24 12.19 -9.21
C ILE A 502 -20.02 12.97 -8.18
N ALA A 503 -19.77 12.67 -6.90
CA ALA A 503 -20.23 13.47 -5.78
C ALA A 503 -19.04 14.08 -5.04
N GLY A 504 -19.11 15.36 -4.71
CA GLY A 504 -18.10 16.04 -3.90
C GLY A 504 -18.56 16.34 -2.48
N SER A 505 -17.61 16.59 -1.57
CA SER A 505 -17.85 16.96 -0.15
C SER A 505 -18.72 18.22 0.00
N GLY A 506 -18.62 19.16 -0.94
CA GLY A 506 -19.46 20.35 -1.04
C GLY A 506 -20.90 20.08 -1.54
N ARG A 507 -21.40 18.86 -1.36
CA ARG A 507 -22.80 18.45 -1.62
C ARG A 507 -23.28 18.67 -3.04
N HIS A 508 -22.37 18.48 -3.98
CA HIS A 508 -22.65 18.63 -5.40
C HIS A 508 -22.47 17.30 -6.13
N VAL A 509 -23.35 17.03 -7.09
CA VAL A 509 -23.21 15.93 -8.04
C VAL A 509 -22.94 16.51 -9.41
N VAL A 510 -21.94 15.97 -10.13
CA VAL A 510 -21.64 16.38 -11.51
C VAL A 510 -21.75 15.19 -12.45
N LEU A 511 -22.51 15.36 -13.52
CA LEU A 511 -22.58 14.41 -14.63
C LEU A 511 -21.69 14.90 -15.78
N PHE A 512 -20.88 13.99 -16.30
CA PHE A 512 -20.02 14.19 -17.46
C PHE A 512 -20.37 13.23 -18.59
N LYS A 513 -20.25 13.71 -19.84
CA LYS A 513 -20.25 12.91 -21.07
C LYS A 513 -18.86 12.94 -21.70
N PHE A 514 -18.33 11.78 -22.09
CA PHE A 514 -17.06 11.71 -22.82
C PHE A 514 -17.21 12.15 -24.28
N LYS A 515 -16.35 13.08 -24.71
CA LYS A 515 -16.20 13.52 -26.11
C LYS A 515 -14.73 13.54 -26.54
N LYS A 516 -14.41 13.04 -27.73
CA LYS A 516 -13.04 13.04 -28.27
C LYS A 516 -12.55 14.42 -28.76
N VAL A 517 -13.46 15.38 -28.88
CA VAL A 517 -13.19 16.71 -29.41
C VAL A 517 -13.48 17.78 -28.35
N GLU A 518 -12.72 18.86 -28.45
CA GLU A 518 -13.01 20.11 -27.74
C GLU A 518 -14.37 20.65 -28.21
N SER A 519 -15.17 21.17 -27.28
CA SER A 519 -16.47 21.75 -27.62
C SER A 519 -16.83 22.95 -26.75
N MET A 520 -17.74 23.79 -27.24
CA MET A 520 -18.36 24.85 -26.45
C MET A 520 -19.67 24.31 -25.89
N SER A 521 -19.84 24.32 -24.58
CA SER A 521 -21.09 23.88 -23.94
C SER A 521 -21.37 24.64 -22.66
N GLU A 522 -22.67 24.80 -22.38
CA GLU A 522 -23.18 25.28 -21.10
C GLU A 522 -23.51 24.07 -20.20
N VAL A 523 -23.28 24.24 -18.91
CA VAL A 523 -23.59 23.24 -17.88
C VAL A 523 -24.91 23.63 -17.25
N VAL A 524 -25.89 22.73 -17.28
CA VAL A 524 -27.15 22.97 -16.58
C VAL A 524 -26.93 22.77 -15.10
N THR A 525 -27.45 23.69 -14.28
CA THR A 525 -27.38 23.59 -12.82
C THR A 525 -28.77 23.40 -12.26
N LEU A 526 -28.94 22.40 -11.40
CA LEU A 526 -30.16 22.17 -10.64
C LEU A 526 -29.88 22.44 -9.17
N GLU A 527 -30.67 23.32 -8.56
CA GLU A 527 -30.68 23.54 -7.12
C GLU A 527 -31.73 22.63 -6.49
N ILE A 528 -31.32 21.82 -5.51
CA ILE A 528 -32.16 20.79 -4.88
C ILE A 528 -32.25 21.07 -3.39
N SER A 529 -33.47 21.20 -2.87
CA SER A 529 -33.76 21.32 -1.43
C SER A 529 -34.37 20.03 -0.91
N LEU A 530 -33.80 19.45 0.16
CA LEU A 530 -34.24 18.20 0.80
C LEU A 530 -35.07 18.43 2.08
N THR A 531 -35.68 19.61 2.22
CA THR A 531 -36.43 20.00 3.42
C THR A 531 -37.85 19.40 3.45
N ALA A 532 -38.31 18.99 4.64
CA ALA A 532 -39.72 18.69 4.87
C ALA A 532 -40.53 20.01 4.84
N ASP A 533 -41.49 20.13 3.91
CA ASP A 533 -42.45 21.23 3.93
C ASP A 533 -43.36 21.07 5.17
N PRO A 534 -43.36 22.00 6.15
CA PRO A 534 -44.51 22.08 7.05
C PRO A 534 -45.70 22.51 6.19
N ALA A 535 -46.73 21.68 6.16
CA ALA A 535 -47.93 21.86 5.36
C ALA A 535 -48.43 23.32 5.36
N LYS A 536 -48.72 23.84 4.17
CA LYS A 536 -49.43 25.10 3.94
C LYS A 536 -50.77 25.09 4.67
N GLU A 537 -50.92 25.88 5.72
CA GLU A 537 -52.22 26.44 6.10
C GLU A 537 -52.32 27.87 5.57
N ILE A 538 -53.24 28.00 4.62
CA ILE A 538 -53.76 29.26 4.09
C ILE A 538 -54.60 29.88 5.19
N GLU A 539 -54.25 31.09 5.64
CA GLU A 539 -55.27 32.05 6.03
C GLU A 539 -54.83 33.49 5.78
N SER A 540 -55.81 34.23 5.29
CA SER A 540 -55.79 35.57 4.70
C SER A 540 -55.73 36.69 5.74
N SER A 541 -54.96 37.74 5.46
CA SER A 541 -55.44 39.12 5.64
C SER A 541 -54.52 40.13 4.95
N SER A 542 -55.15 41.15 4.40
CA SER A 542 -54.67 42.11 3.43
C SER A 542 -53.98 43.34 4.02
N ASP A 543 -53.36 44.09 3.10
CA ASP A 543 -53.07 45.53 3.13
C ASP A 543 -51.93 46.02 4.03
N HIS A 544 -50.82 46.46 3.42
CA HIS A 544 -50.62 47.90 3.17
C HIS A 544 -49.31 48.20 2.41
N ASP A 545 -49.45 49.21 1.54
CA ASP A 545 -48.43 49.90 0.73
C ASP A 545 -47.12 50.25 1.45
N SER A 546 -46.02 50.19 0.70
CA SER A 546 -44.76 50.91 0.97
C SER A 546 -44.91 52.40 0.55
N PRO A 547 -44.16 53.37 1.10
CA PRO A 547 -42.75 53.51 0.69
C PRO A 547 -41.77 54.13 1.71
N ALA A 548 -40.49 53.79 1.50
CA ALA A 548 -39.27 54.58 1.71
C ALA A 548 -38.94 55.17 3.10
N GLY A 549 -37.83 54.70 3.67
CA GLY A 549 -37.13 55.36 4.78
C GLY A 549 -35.75 54.77 5.01
N ASN A 550 -34.73 55.33 4.35
CA ASN A 550 -33.32 55.13 4.69
C ASN A 550 -33.09 55.48 6.17
N THR A 551 -32.60 54.53 6.96
CA THR A 551 -31.74 54.83 8.12
C THR A 551 -30.71 53.74 8.30
N SER A 552 -29.46 54.14 8.17
CA SER A 552 -28.25 53.41 8.53
C SER A 552 -28.25 53.05 10.01
N GLY A 553 -28.20 51.75 10.31
CA GLY A 553 -28.01 51.21 11.65
C GLY A 553 -27.17 49.95 11.57
N SER A 554 -25.86 50.12 11.71
CA SER A 554 -24.87 49.06 11.85
C SER A 554 -25.22 48.12 13.02
N SER A 555 -25.51 46.87 12.71
CA SER A 555 -25.26 45.74 13.60
C SER A 555 -24.65 44.62 12.77
N GLU A 556 -23.31 44.65 12.67
CA GLU A 556 -22.54 43.51 12.20
C GLU A 556 -22.75 42.36 13.18
N SER A 557 -23.75 41.52 12.90
CA SER A 557 -23.68 40.13 13.32
C SER A 557 -22.59 39.50 12.46
N LYS A 558 -21.49 39.08 13.11
CA LYS A 558 -20.51 38.18 12.52
C LYS A 558 -21.22 36.88 12.14
N ASN A 559 -21.78 36.83 10.93
CA ASN A 559 -22.28 35.62 10.33
C ASN A 559 -21.08 34.75 9.93
N ASN A 560 -21.08 33.50 10.37
CA ASN A 560 -20.12 32.48 9.97
C ASN A 560 -20.02 32.42 8.43
N GLU A 561 -18.90 32.89 7.88
CA GLU A 561 -18.59 32.82 6.43
C GLU A 561 -18.36 31.37 5.93
N SER A 562 -18.44 30.35 6.80
CA SER A 562 -18.07 28.96 6.51
C SER A 562 -19.11 28.16 5.71
N ASN A 563 -20.23 28.75 5.27
CA ASN A 563 -21.35 27.99 4.70
C ASN A 563 -21.91 28.55 3.37
N GLN A 564 -21.14 29.36 2.60
CA GLN A 564 -21.61 29.76 1.27
C GLN A 564 -21.62 28.57 0.29
N PRO A 565 -22.74 28.29 -0.39
CA PRO A 565 -22.82 27.19 -1.36
C PRO A 565 -21.90 27.44 -2.56
N LEU A 566 -21.32 26.36 -3.09
CA LEU A 566 -20.49 26.41 -4.30
C LEU A 566 -21.26 27.05 -5.46
N LYS A 567 -20.67 28.06 -6.10
CA LYS A 567 -21.25 28.70 -7.28
C LYS A 567 -20.70 28.09 -8.56
N VAL A 568 -21.60 27.61 -9.41
CA VAL A 568 -21.25 27.06 -10.74
C VAL A 568 -21.11 28.21 -11.73
N LYS A 569 -20.05 28.18 -12.54
CA LYS A 569 -19.87 29.19 -13.58
C LYS A 569 -20.93 29.03 -14.66
N THR A 570 -21.64 30.11 -14.96
CA THR A 570 -22.71 30.16 -15.97
C THR A 570 -22.19 30.45 -17.38
N GLY A 571 -23.05 30.26 -18.38
CA GLY A 571 -22.80 30.60 -19.78
C GLY A 571 -21.97 29.57 -20.57
N LEU A 572 -21.81 29.85 -21.86
CA LEU A 572 -21.13 28.98 -22.80
C LEU A 572 -19.62 28.95 -22.54
N GLN A 573 -19.07 27.78 -22.23
CA GLN A 573 -17.65 27.63 -21.90
C GLN A 573 -16.93 26.66 -22.82
N LYS A 574 -15.66 26.98 -23.07
CA LYS A 574 -14.73 26.10 -23.76
C LYS A 574 -14.41 24.88 -22.90
N ARG A 575 -14.69 23.69 -23.40
CA ARG A 575 -14.43 22.40 -22.75
C ARG A 575 -13.43 21.60 -23.56
N ALA A 576 -12.32 21.22 -22.93
CA ALA A 576 -11.33 20.34 -23.52
C ALA A 576 -11.93 18.98 -23.90
N ALA A 577 -11.28 18.26 -24.81
CA ALA A 577 -11.62 16.87 -25.09
C ALA A 577 -11.51 16.00 -23.81
N GLY A 578 -12.31 14.95 -23.74
CA GLY A 578 -12.46 14.06 -22.59
C GLY A 578 -13.84 14.18 -21.95
N PHE A 579 -13.89 14.09 -20.62
CA PHE A 579 -15.14 14.19 -19.87
C PHE A 579 -15.60 15.65 -19.74
N GLN A 580 -16.71 15.99 -20.37
CA GLN A 580 -17.29 17.34 -20.38
C GLN A 580 -18.55 17.36 -19.52
N ALA A 581 -18.63 18.27 -18.55
CA ALA A 581 -19.77 18.38 -17.66
C ALA A 581 -21.03 18.77 -18.45
N THR A 582 -22.14 18.11 -18.15
CA THR A 582 -23.44 18.36 -18.79
C THR A 582 -24.52 18.82 -17.83
N LEU A 583 -24.40 18.45 -16.55
CA LEU A 583 -25.32 18.75 -15.47
C LEU A 583 -24.56 18.82 -14.14
N VAL A 584 -24.89 19.80 -13.30
CA VAL A 584 -24.46 19.93 -11.90
C VAL A 584 -25.70 20.02 -11.03
N CYS A 585 -25.76 19.24 -9.95
CA CYS A 585 -26.83 19.28 -8.95
C CYS A 585 -26.23 19.81 -7.66
N LEU A 586 -26.73 20.94 -7.16
CA LEU A 586 -26.32 21.57 -5.92
C LEU A 586 -27.38 21.28 -4.86
N THR A 587 -27.01 20.54 -3.82
CA THR A 587 -27.92 20.25 -2.71
C THR A 587 -27.77 21.34 -1.65
N ILE A 588 -28.85 22.08 -1.37
CA ILE A 588 -28.84 23.26 -0.51
C ILE A 588 -29.32 22.89 0.91
N ALA A 589 -28.67 23.49 1.91
CA ALA A 589 -29.05 23.42 3.32
C ALA A 589 -29.79 24.69 3.75
N ASN A 590 -30.74 24.58 4.67
CA ASN A 590 -31.31 25.77 5.32
C ASN A 590 -30.34 26.42 6.31
N ILE A 591 -30.56 27.71 6.58
CA ILE A 591 -29.77 28.50 7.53
C ILE A 591 -29.97 27.93 8.95
N GLY A 592 -28.94 27.28 9.49
CA GLY A 592 -28.91 26.77 10.87
C GLY A 592 -28.78 25.25 11.01
N GLU A 593 -29.00 24.47 9.95
CA GLU A 593 -28.78 23.02 9.93
C GLU A 593 -27.42 22.67 9.31
N GLN A 594 -26.72 21.69 9.90
CA GLN A 594 -25.52 21.12 9.27
C GLN A 594 -25.96 20.21 8.13
N ALA A 595 -25.75 20.61 6.87
CA ALA A 595 -26.11 19.72 5.78
C ALA A 595 -25.14 18.54 5.62
N GLU A 596 -25.69 17.42 5.18
CA GLU A 596 -25.05 16.12 5.22
C GLU A 596 -24.36 15.76 3.89
N ASN A 597 -23.40 14.83 3.96
CA ASN A 597 -22.67 14.34 2.79
C ASN A 597 -23.53 13.42 1.92
N ILE A 598 -23.23 13.38 0.62
CA ILE A 598 -23.85 12.40 -0.29
C ILE A 598 -23.25 11.03 0.00
N THR A 599 -24.10 10.07 0.37
CA THR A 599 -23.72 8.73 0.83
C THR A 599 -23.90 7.67 -0.23
N ALA A 600 -24.80 7.88 -1.20
CA ALA A 600 -25.02 6.94 -2.30
C ALA A 600 -25.21 7.66 -3.66
N LEU A 601 -24.71 7.05 -4.73
CA LEU A 601 -24.77 7.56 -6.10
C LEU A 601 -24.95 6.41 -7.09
N SER A 602 -25.90 6.54 -8.02
CA SER A 602 -26.16 5.54 -9.06
C SER A 602 -26.59 6.20 -10.37
N LEU A 603 -26.20 5.62 -11.49
CA LEU A 603 -26.49 6.12 -12.83
C LEU A 603 -26.89 4.96 -13.74
N ASN A 604 -28.02 5.09 -14.44
CA ASN A 604 -28.40 4.19 -15.51
C ASN A 604 -28.52 4.94 -16.83
N SER A 605 -27.59 4.66 -17.73
CA SER A 605 -27.49 5.35 -19.02
C SER A 605 -28.60 4.95 -20.01
N SER A 606 -29.19 3.76 -19.87
CA SER A 606 -30.30 3.28 -20.70
C SER A 606 -31.62 3.94 -20.32
N TYR A 607 -31.92 4.06 -19.02
CA TYR A 607 -33.12 4.75 -18.53
C TYR A 607 -32.98 6.27 -18.69
N GLY A 608 -31.75 6.76 -18.76
CA GLY A 608 -31.47 8.19 -18.75
C GLY A 608 -31.77 8.79 -17.37
N LEU A 609 -31.43 8.05 -16.31
CA LEU A 609 -31.69 8.44 -14.93
C LEU A 609 -30.40 8.43 -14.10
N MET A 610 -30.32 9.34 -13.15
CA MET A 610 -29.31 9.38 -12.10
C MET A 610 -30.02 9.55 -10.77
N ALA A 611 -29.54 8.87 -9.74
CA ALA A 611 -30.06 9.01 -8.38
C ALA A 611 -28.91 9.19 -7.40
N TYR A 612 -29.12 10.01 -6.38
CA TYR A 612 -28.19 10.16 -5.26
C TYR A 612 -28.95 10.42 -3.96
N GLY A 613 -28.36 10.06 -2.83
CA GLY A 613 -28.99 10.22 -1.53
C GLY A 613 -28.00 10.55 -0.41
N ASN A 614 -28.54 11.01 0.71
CA ASN A 614 -27.86 11.33 1.95
C ASN A 614 -28.72 10.88 3.15
N GLU A 615 -28.53 11.46 4.34
CA GLU A 615 -29.35 11.14 5.53
C GLU A 615 -30.73 11.82 5.49
N SER A 616 -30.81 12.97 4.82
CA SER A 616 -32.06 13.72 4.63
C SER A 616 -33.01 13.07 3.63
N GLY A 617 -32.50 12.45 2.55
CA GLY A 617 -33.36 11.90 1.51
C GLY A 617 -32.66 11.42 0.24
N ILE A 618 -33.46 11.24 -0.81
CA ILE A 618 -33.03 10.80 -2.14
C ILE A 618 -33.55 11.74 -3.22
N VAL A 619 -32.70 11.95 -4.24
CA VAL A 619 -33.00 12.74 -5.43
C VAL A 619 -32.91 11.84 -6.65
N ILE A 620 -33.93 11.87 -7.51
CA ILE A 620 -33.97 11.15 -8.79
C ILE A 620 -34.07 12.16 -9.92
N ILE A 621 -33.17 12.04 -10.90
CA ILE A 621 -32.96 13.02 -11.96
C ILE A 621 -33.09 12.36 -13.32
N ASP A 622 -33.86 12.99 -14.21
CA ASP A 622 -33.85 12.69 -15.63
C ASP A 622 -32.65 13.40 -16.28
N ILE A 623 -31.62 12.65 -16.65
CA ILE A 623 -30.39 13.25 -17.21
C ILE A 623 -30.51 13.60 -18.69
N VAL A 624 -31.56 13.11 -19.37
CA VAL A 624 -31.83 13.43 -20.77
C VAL A 624 -32.49 14.80 -20.85
N GLN A 625 -33.48 15.04 -19.99
CA GLN A 625 -34.17 16.33 -19.90
C GLN A 625 -33.49 17.31 -18.93
N LYS A 626 -32.58 16.82 -18.08
CA LYS A 626 -31.86 17.58 -17.07
C LYS A 626 -32.80 18.24 -16.06
N ILE A 627 -33.76 17.47 -15.56
CA ILE A 627 -34.74 17.91 -14.55
C ILE A 627 -34.72 16.97 -13.34
N SER A 628 -35.07 17.50 -12.17
CA SER A 628 -35.37 16.68 -11.00
C SER A 628 -36.77 16.07 -11.19
N LEU A 629 -36.87 14.74 -11.07
CA LEU A 629 -38.15 14.03 -11.13
C LEU A 629 -38.80 13.96 -9.75
N ILE A 630 -38.00 13.58 -8.75
CA ILE A 630 -38.46 13.32 -7.39
C ILE A 630 -37.37 13.71 -6.39
N VAL A 631 -37.81 14.32 -5.30
CA VAL A 631 -37.04 14.53 -4.07
C VAL A 631 -37.88 13.95 -2.93
N LEU A 632 -37.41 12.89 -2.26
CA LEU A 632 -38.12 12.26 -1.13
C LEU A 632 -37.28 12.37 0.13
N ASN A 633 -37.91 12.68 1.25
CA ASN A 633 -37.28 12.60 2.55
C ASN A 633 -37.21 11.13 3.03
N THR A 634 -36.20 10.78 3.82
CA THR A 634 -36.09 9.44 4.42
C THR A 634 -37.31 9.05 5.26
N ALA A 635 -37.99 10.02 5.89
CA ALA A 635 -39.25 9.80 6.60
C ALA A 635 -40.42 9.37 5.68
N ASP A 636 -40.49 9.93 4.48
CA ASP A 636 -41.56 9.62 3.50
C ASP A 636 -41.37 8.26 2.84
N ILE A 637 -40.13 7.80 2.81
CA ILE A 637 -39.72 6.47 2.33
C ILE A 637 -40.24 5.42 3.33
N GLY A 638 -40.10 5.62 4.65
CA GLY A 638 -40.49 4.64 5.69
C GLY A 638 -41.97 4.56 6.10
N GLY A 639 -42.86 5.38 5.54
CA GLY A 639 -44.22 5.61 6.04
C GLY A 639 -45.25 4.51 5.81
N ASN A 640 -45.07 3.31 6.37
CA ASN A 640 -46.20 2.43 6.68
C ASN A 640 -45.94 1.69 8.00
N THR A 641 -46.62 2.14 9.05
CA THR A 641 -46.56 1.58 10.40
C THR A 641 -47.15 0.18 10.45
N ASP A 642 -46.36 -0.78 10.94
CA ASP A 642 -46.87 -2.04 11.49
C ASP A 642 -47.63 -1.72 12.79
N PRO A 643 -48.88 -2.19 13.02
CA PRO A 643 -49.69 -1.85 14.21
C PRO A 643 -49.19 -2.48 15.53
N CYS A 644 -47.91 -2.82 15.60
CA CYS A 644 -47.24 -3.40 16.77
C CYS A 644 -46.18 -2.44 17.37
N GLN A 645 -46.53 -1.16 17.54
CA GLN A 645 -45.97 -0.34 18.63
C GLN A 645 -47.12 0.17 19.50
N ARG A 646 -47.62 -0.70 20.40
CA ARG A 646 -48.35 -0.21 21.56
C ARG A 646 -47.35 0.50 22.46
N VAL A 647 -47.34 1.82 22.41
CA VAL A 647 -46.79 2.67 23.46
C VAL A 647 -47.40 2.21 24.79
N LEU A 648 -46.56 1.70 25.69
CA LEU A 648 -46.93 1.49 27.09
C LEU A 648 -47.27 2.85 27.69
N ARG A 649 -48.57 3.14 27.84
CA ARG A 649 -49.03 4.31 28.59
C ARG A 649 -48.85 4.03 30.08
N SER A 650 -47.90 4.74 30.69
CA SER A 650 -47.82 4.87 32.16
C SER A 650 -49.12 5.48 32.71
N PRO A 651 -49.66 5.01 33.85
CA PRO A 651 -50.89 5.57 34.40
C PRO A 651 -50.67 6.99 34.91
N LYS A 652 -51.56 7.93 34.57
CA LYS A 652 -51.62 9.26 35.17
C LYS A 652 -51.89 9.14 36.67
N ARG A 653 -51.07 9.80 37.51
CA ARG A 653 -51.43 10.11 38.90
C ARG A 653 -51.97 11.53 38.98
N GLN A 654 -53.08 11.64 39.69
CA GLN A 654 -53.83 12.84 40.02
C GLN A 654 -53.39 13.26 41.43
N ASP A 655 -53.09 14.55 41.62
CA ASP A 655 -52.81 15.13 42.94
C ASP A 655 -54.07 15.14 43.81
N GLU A 656 -53.93 14.78 45.10
CA GLU A 656 -54.32 15.60 46.27
C GLU A 656 -54.37 14.78 47.60
N LEU A 657 -53.60 15.27 48.60
CA LEU A 657 -53.93 15.45 50.03
C LEU A 657 -54.55 14.30 50.89
N LYS A 658 -53.76 13.74 51.85
CA LYS A 658 -53.93 13.79 53.34
C LYS A 658 -53.35 12.60 54.14
N ARG A 659 -52.63 12.97 55.22
CA ARG A 659 -52.56 12.41 56.60
C ARG A 659 -51.89 11.04 56.91
N GLU A 660 -50.79 11.20 57.68
CA GLU A 660 -50.42 10.59 58.99
C GLU A 660 -50.23 9.08 59.24
N ASN A 661 -49.11 8.84 59.93
CA ASN A 661 -48.73 7.81 60.92
C ASN A 661 -47.91 6.55 60.54
N GLU A 662 -46.72 6.51 61.17
CA GLU A 662 -45.97 5.42 61.88
C GLU A 662 -46.28 3.94 61.53
N ASP A 663 -45.34 2.98 61.48
CA ASP A 663 -44.12 2.80 62.26
C ASP A 663 -43.22 1.66 61.65
N LYS A 664 -41.90 1.81 61.83
CA LYS A 664 -40.80 0.83 62.02
C LYS A 664 -40.61 -0.48 61.19
N ALA A 665 -39.47 -0.45 60.47
CA ALA A 665 -38.23 -1.23 60.71
C ALA A 665 -38.17 -2.76 60.53
N ARG A 666 -37.28 -3.22 59.63
CA ARG A 666 -35.98 -3.91 59.90
C ARG A 666 -35.50 -4.73 58.70
N SER A 667 -34.27 -4.49 58.26
CA SER A 667 -33.41 -5.48 57.58
C SER A 667 -32.80 -6.43 58.62
N PRO A 668 -32.34 -7.63 58.21
CA PRO A 668 -30.89 -7.85 58.27
C PRO A 668 -30.30 -8.65 57.09
N SER A 669 -28.98 -8.67 57.13
CA SER A 669 -27.94 -8.97 56.16
C SER A 669 -27.41 -10.42 56.16
N THR A 670 -26.79 -10.80 55.03
CA THR A 670 -25.50 -11.53 54.82
C THR A 670 -25.18 -12.86 55.52
N ASP A 671 -24.70 -13.85 54.73
CA ASP A 671 -23.52 -14.74 54.94
C ASP A 671 -23.59 -15.91 53.90
N GLN A 672 -22.57 -16.62 53.42
CA GLN A 672 -21.10 -16.54 53.26
C GLN A 672 -20.70 -17.86 52.52
N LEU A 673 -19.52 -17.91 51.85
CA LEU A 673 -18.61 -19.09 51.66
C LEU A 673 -19.03 -20.21 50.63
N THR A 674 -18.21 -20.91 49.81
CA THR A 674 -16.74 -21.08 49.54
C THR A 674 -16.48 -21.84 48.19
N MET A 675 -15.34 -21.54 47.54
CA MET A 675 -14.46 -22.27 46.56
C MET A 675 -14.93 -23.39 45.59
N CYS A 676 -14.44 -23.35 44.33
CA CYS A 676 -13.28 -24.11 43.82
C CYS A 676 -12.93 -23.83 42.33
N LEU A 677 -11.63 -23.70 42.02
CA LEU A 677 -10.98 -23.58 40.70
C LEU A 677 -10.62 -24.97 40.11
N PRO A 678 -10.32 -25.11 38.79
CA PRO A 678 -8.93 -24.98 38.25
C PRO A 678 -8.85 -24.22 36.89
N THR A 679 -7.99 -23.22 36.61
CA THR A 679 -6.53 -23.15 36.22
C THR A 679 -6.14 -24.03 35.02
N LEU A 680 -5.37 -23.63 33.97
CA LEU A 680 -4.40 -22.54 33.65
C LEU A 680 -4.04 -22.69 32.12
N LYS A 681 -3.50 -21.76 31.32
CA LYS A 681 -2.32 -20.87 31.49
C LYS A 681 -2.41 -19.62 30.60
N GLN A 682 -1.98 -18.51 31.18
CA GLN A 682 -1.69 -17.21 30.56
C GLN A 682 -0.17 -16.96 30.71
N VAL A 683 0.46 -16.33 29.71
CA VAL A 683 1.81 -15.76 29.84
C VAL A 683 1.65 -14.27 30.17
N GLN A 684 2.34 -13.83 31.22
CA GLN A 684 2.24 -12.52 31.85
C GLN A 684 3.52 -11.73 31.53
N ILE A 685 3.39 -10.48 31.09
CA ILE A 685 4.49 -9.51 31.00
C ILE A 685 4.31 -8.51 32.14
N SER A 686 5.32 -8.40 33.00
CA SER A 686 5.41 -7.46 34.11
C SER A 686 6.15 -6.19 33.67
N PHE A 687 5.66 -5.01 34.06
CA PHE A 687 6.45 -3.78 34.08
C PHE A 687 6.70 -3.34 35.53
N ALA A 688 7.96 -2.98 35.78
CA ALA A 688 8.51 -2.63 37.09
C ALA A 688 8.30 -1.14 37.44
N VAL A 689 8.30 -0.90 38.75
CA VAL A 689 8.16 0.34 39.52
C VAL A 689 9.44 1.18 39.48
N PHE A 690 9.33 2.53 39.57
CA PHE A 690 10.25 3.46 40.27
C PHE A 690 9.59 4.86 40.46
N PRO A 691 10.08 5.75 41.36
CA PRO A 691 9.23 6.38 42.39
C PRO A 691 9.20 7.94 42.39
N ASP A 692 8.22 8.46 43.12
CA ASP A 692 8.11 9.72 43.88
C ASP A 692 8.80 11.02 43.42
N SER A 693 7.98 12.06 43.14
CA SER A 693 8.33 13.45 43.42
C SER A 693 7.07 14.28 43.75
N LYS A 694 6.99 14.74 45.01
CA LYS A 694 5.99 15.65 45.58
C LYS A 694 6.18 17.09 45.06
N VAL A 695 5.09 17.80 44.75
CA VAL A 695 4.85 19.24 45.05
C VAL A 695 3.33 19.50 45.16
N ASP A 696 3.00 20.52 45.94
CA ASP A 696 1.82 20.80 46.77
C ASP A 696 0.44 21.06 46.15
N SER A 697 -0.51 21.00 47.09
CA SER A 697 -1.96 21.17 47.10
C SER A 697 -2.52 22.50 46.58
N ASP A 698 -3.75 22.46 46.04
CA ASP A 698 -4.86 23.29 46.55
C ASP A 698 -6.27 22.73 46.21
N LYS A 699 -6.90 22.23 47.28
CA LYS A 699 -8.29 22.34 47.78
C LYS A 699 -9.55 22.47 46.88
N TYR A 700 -10.47 21.52 47.16
CA TYR A 700 -11.97 21.52 47.13
C TYR A 700 -12.67 21.77 45.77
N ASP A 701 -13.62 20.97 45.32
CA ASP A 701 -14.78 20.48 46.07
C ASP A 701 -15.34 19.14 45.55
N SER A 702 -15.90 18.38 46.48
CA SER A 702 -16.40 17.01 46.32
C SER A 702 -17.92 16.96 46.19
N SER A 703 -18.45 16.35 45.14
CA SER A 703 -19.79 15.74 45.16
C SER A 703 -19.97 14.62 44.13
N PHE A 704 -19.13 13.59 44.23
CA PHE A 704 -19.45 12.29 43.60
C PHE A 704 -20.36 11.49 44.54
N GLN A 705 -21.68 11.57 44.32
CA GLN A 705 -22.58 10.52 44.77
C GLN A 705 -22.50 9.33 43.81
N ARG A 706 -21.89 8.27 44.32
CA ARG A 706 -21.78 6.96 43.70
C ARG A 706 -23.12 6.23 43.82
N SER A 707 -23.97 6.30 42.81
CA SER A 707 -25.10 5.38 42.66
C SER A 707 -24.73 4.27 41.69
N ARG A 708 -24.47 3.09 42.25
CA ARG A 708 -24.45 1.82 41.51
C ARG A 708 -25.88 1.47 41.12
N SER A 709 -26.17 1.42 39.83
CA SER A 709 -27.24 0.57 39.30
C SER A 709 -26.90 0.12 37.88
N SER A 710 -26.76 -1.19 37.77
CA SER A 710 -26.78 -1.99 36.57
C SER A 710 -28.06 -1.75 35.77
N SER A 711 -27.94 -1.29 34.52
CA SER A 711 -28.84 -1.61 33.39
C SER A 711 -28.24 -1.04 32.09
N MET A 712 -27.80 -1.94 31.21
CA MET A 712 -27.60 -1.66 29.79
C MET A 712 -28.98 -1.50 29.13
N SER A 713 -29.53 -0.29 29.05
CA SER A 713 -30.80 -0.06 28.32
C SER A 713 -31.21 1.42 28.14
N SER A 714 -30.28 2.38 27.99
CA SER A 714 -30.69 3.80 27.79
C SER A 714 -29.68 4.68 27.03
N LEU A 715 -29.06 4.12 25.99
CA LEU A 715 -28.34 4.86 24.96
C LEU A 715 -28.75 4.34 23.57
N GLU A 716 -30.06 4.16 23.36
CA GLU A 716 -30.62 4.22 22.01
C GLU A 716 -30.66 5.70 21.63
N ASN A 717 -29.51 6.22 21.20
CA ASN A 717 -29.48 7.46 20.44
C ASN A 717 -30.27 7.21 19.15
N ILE A 718 -31.18 8.12 18.84
CA ILE A 718 -32.01 8.15 17.62
C ILE A 718 -31.07 8.05 16.40
N THR A 719 -30.95 6.87 15.80
CA THR A 719 -30.21 6.70 14.55
C THR A 719 -31.04 7.30 13.42
N THR A 720 -30.57 8.41 12.83
CA THR A 720 -31.12 8.92 11.57
C THR A 720 -30.93 7.85 10.49
N GLU A 721 -32.00 7.49 9.78
CA GLU A 721 -31.94 6.53 8.68
C GLU A 721 -31.28 7.23 7.49
N THR A 722 -30.24 6.62 6.91
CA THR A 722 -29.48 7.20 5.79
C THR A 722 -29.59 6.33 4.55
N ILE A 723 -29.56 6.94 3.37
CA ILE A 723 -29.54 6.19 2.11
C ILE A 723 -28.12 5.63 1.90
N SER A 724 -27.97 4.31 1.96
CA SER A 724 -26.65 3.67 1.92
C SER A 724 -26.31 3.03 0.57
N CYS A 725 -27.32 2.62 -0.21
CA CYS A 725 -27.11 1.89 -1.46
C CYS A 725 -28.23 2.19 -2.48
N LEU A 726 -27.87 2.32 -3.76
CA LEU A 726 -28.79 2.64 -4.86
C LEU A 726 -28.50 1.78 -6.10
N THR A 727 -29.49 1.00 -6.55
CA THR A 727 -29.32 0.09 -7.70
C THR A 727 -30.48 0.22 -8.68
N PHE A 728 -30.18 0.60 -9.92
CA PHE A 728 -31.13 0.51 -11.02
C PHE A 728 -31.14 -0.91 -11.60
N ALA A 729 -32.33 -1.45 -11.85
CA ALA A 729 -32.49 -2.76 -12.48
C ALA A 729 -33.85 -2.89 -13.18
N ASP A 730 -33.94 -3.81 -14.13
CA ASP A 730 -35.23 -4.34 -14.58
C ASP A 730 -35.62 -5.47 -13.62
N SER A 731 -36.72 -5.29 -12.86
CA SER A 731 -37.10 -6.24 -11.81
C SER A 731 -38.61 -6.41 -11.67
N TYR A 732 -39.02 -7.54 -11.07
CA TYR A 732 -40.41 -7.76 -10.66
C TYR A 732 -40.63 -7.18 -9.26
N THR A 733 -41.70 -6.42 -9.09
CA THR A 733 -41.98 -5.67 -7.85
C THR A 733 -43.18 -6.19 -7.08
N LYS A 734 -44.04 -6.98 -7.73
CA LYS A 734 -45.22 -7.60 -7.13
C LYS A 734 -45.32 -9.05 -7.54
N LYS A 735 -45.93 -9.87 -6.69
CA LYS A 735 -46.17 -11.30 -6.95
C LYS A 735 -47.00 -11.56 -8.21
N SER A 736 -47.83 -10.59 -8.59
CA SER A 736 -48.68 -10.63 -9.78
C SER A 736 -47.98 -10.16 -11.06
N ASP A 737 -46.74 -9.66 -10.98
CA ASP A 737 -46.05 -9.10 -12.15
C ASP A 737 -45.71 -10.22 -13.14
N THR A 738 -46.05 -10.01 -14.41
CA THR A 738 -45.81 -10.97 -15.49
C THR A 738 -44.54 -10.69 -16.29
N SER A 739 -44.00 -9.47 -16.18
CA SER A 739 -42.77 -9.00 -16.82
C SER A 739 -42.00 -8.06 -15.88
N PRO A 740 -40.66 -8.02 -15.97
CA PRO A 740 -39.87 -7.07 -15.21
C PRO A 740 -40.09 -5.64 -15.74
N VAL A 741 -39.97 -4.65 -14.86
CA VAL A 741 -40.11 -3.23 -15.17
C VAL A 741 -38.86 -2.45 -14.72
N PRO A 742 -38.57 -1.28 -15.31
CA PRO A 742 -37.48 -0.43 -14.85
C PRO A 742 -37.72 0.05 -13.41
N THR A 743 -36.74 -0.18 -12.54
CA THR A 743 -36.82 0.12 -11.10
C THR A 743 -35.54 0.73 -10.56
N LEU A 744 -35.68 1.45 -9.44
CA LEU A 744 -34.58 1.85 -8.55
C LEU A 744 -34.83 1.19 -7.19
N TRP A 745 -33.87 0.40 -6.73
CA TRP A 745 -33.84 -0.19 -5.41
C TRP A 745 -33.01 0.70 -4.48
N ILE A 746 -33.58 1.02 -3.32
CA ILE A 746 -33.05 1.96 -2.34
C ILE A 746 -32.80 1.18 -1.05
N GLY A 747 -31.54 1.07 -0.65
CA GLY A 747 -31.13 0.47 0.61
C GLY A 747 -30.75 1.53 1.65
N THR A 748 -31.03 1.26 2.92
CA THR A 748 -30.76 2.20 4.01
C THR A 748 -29.80 1.66 5.09
N SER A 749 -29.27 2.57 5.91
CA SER A 749 -28.43 2.25 7.07
C SER A 749 -29.13 1.40 8.13
N LEU A 750 -30.47 1.46 8.20
CA LEU A 750 -31.25 0.62 9.10
C LEU A 750 -31.61 -0.75 8.51
N GLY A 751 -31.13 -1.06 7.29
CA GLY A 751 -31.39 -2.33 6.64
C GLY A 751 -32.73 -2.40 5.92
N SER A 752 -33.42 -1.27 5.69
CA SER A 752 -34.65 -1.25 4.88
C SER A 752 -34.31 -1.19 3.39
N ILE A 753 -35.12 -1.84 2.57
CA ILE A 753 -35.02 -1.82 1.11
C ILE A 753 -36.38 -1.47 0.54
N GLN A 754 -36.38 -0.51 -0.38
CA GLN A 754 -37.58 -0.04 -1.06
C GLN A 754 -37.35 0.08 -2.56
N THR A 755 -38.43 0.06 -3.33
CA THR A 755 -38.34 0.09 -4.80
C THR A 755 -39.23 1.18 -5.39
N VAL A 756 -38.64 1.99 -6.26
CA VAL A 756 -39.33 2.97 -7.09
C VAL A 756 -39.48 2.40 -8.50
N ILE A 757 -40.69 2.47 -9.06
CA ILE A 757 -41.02 1.96 -10.40
C ILE A 757 -41.07 3.11 -11.40
N PHE A 758 -40.44 2.94 -12.56
CA PHE A 758 -40.42 3.93 -13.64
C PHE A 758 -41.18 3.44 -14.86
N ASN A 759 -41.81 4.38 -15.55
CA ASN A 759 -42.32 4.21 -16.91
C ASN A 759 -41.52 5.12 -17.85
N THR A 760 -40.61 4.52 -18.61
CA THR A 760 -39.71 5.24 -19.53
C THR A 760 -40.37 5.40 -20.91
N PRO A 761 -40.53 6.64 -21.42
CA PRO A 761 -41.01 6.86 -22.78
C PRO A 761 -40.14 6.19 -23.84
N ALA A 762 -40.70 5.96 -25.04
CA ALA A 762 -39.94 5.43 -26.16
C ALA A 762 -38.73 6.33 -26.49
N ARG A 763 -37.61 5.76 -26.95
CA ARG A 763 -36.35 6.50 -27.16
C ARG A 763 -36.51 7.78 -28.01
N GLY A 764 -37.35 7.77 -29.04
CA GLY A 764 -37.62 8.94 -29.89
C GLY A 764 -38.37 10.07 -29.20
N GLU A 765 -39.06 9.79 -28.10
CA GLU A 765 -39.91 10.73 -27.37
C GLU A 765 -39.27 11.24 -26.06
N ARG A 766 -38.10 10.70 -25.68
CA ARG A 766 -37.43 11.05 -24.41
C ARG A 766 -37.06 12.53 -24.28
N HIS A 767 -36.87 13.24 -25.39
CA HIS A 767 -36.66 14.69 -25.37
C HIS A 767 -37.95 15.50 -25.20
N ALA A 768 -39.11 14.91 -25.49
CA ALA A 768 -40.42 15.56 -25.36
C ALA A 768 -41.11 15.21 -24.04
N HIS A 769 -40.95 13.98 -23.54
CA HIS A 769 -41.62 13.46 -22.34
C HIS A 769 -40.63 12.95 -21.29
N PRO A 770 -40.74 13.43 -20.03
CA PRO A 770 -39.88 12.96 -18.94
C PRO A 770 -40.25 11.53 -18.56
N VAL A 771 -39.34 10.85 -17.85
CA VAL A 771 -39.68 9.57 -17.22
C VAL A 771 -40.76 9.80 -16.16
N VAL A 772 -41.79 8.96 -16.17
CA VAL A 772 -42.86 9.01 -15.17
C VAL A 772 -42.54 8.04 -14.04
N VAL A 773 -42.54 8.54 -12.80
CA VAL A 773 -42.46 7.67 -11.63
C VAL A 773 -43.85 7.15 -11.31
N SER A 774 -44.02 5.83 -11.34
CA SER A 774 -45.35 5.19 -11.24
C SER A 774 -45.77 4.94 -9.79
N THR A 775 -44.88 4.40 -8.95
CA THR A 775 -45.14 4.13 -7.53
C THR A 775 -43.83 4.08 -6.74
N CYS A 776 -43.85 4.55 -5.50
CA CYS A 776 -42.73 4.44 -4.54
C CYS A 776 -42.86 3.22 -3.58
N ASN A 777 -43.90 2.38 -3.75
CA ASN A 777 -44.26 1.31 -2.80
C ASN A 777 -44.28 -0.07 -3.50
N GLY A 778 -43.19 -0.46 -4.15
CA GLY A 778 -43.06 -1.81 -4.72
C GLY A 778 -42.68 -2.86 -3.66
N SER A 779 -41.68 -3.70 -3.93
CA SER A 779 -41.19 -4.70 -2.98
C SER A 779 -40.52 -4.02 -1.78
N THR A 780 -40.82 -4.46 -0.55
CA THR A 780 -40.12 -4.02 0.66
C THR A 780 -39.43 -5.18 1.36
N PHE A 781 -38.16 -4.98 1.73
CA PHE A 781 -37.38 -5.96 2.47
C PHE A 781 -36.71 -5.33 3.68
N LYS A 782 -36.48 -6.13 4.74
CA LYS A 782 -35.74 -5.70 5.92
C LYS A 782 -34.65 -6.70 6.28
N LEU A 783 -33.42 -6.21 6.35
CA LEU A 783 -32.24 -6.95 6.80
C LEU A 783 -31.69 -6.37 8.12
N LYS A 784 -30.84 -7.13 8.81
CA LYS A 784 -30.09 -6.69 9.98
C LYS A 784 -28.84 -5.93 9.53
N GLY A 785 -28.64 -4.72 10.04
CA GLY A 785 -27.50 -3.86 9.68
C GLY A 785 -27.70 -3.09 8.37
N CYS A 786 -26.77 -2.17 8.08
CA CYS A 786 -26.81 -1.31 6.89
C CYS A 786 -26.81 -2.13 5.59
N ILE A 787 -27.61 -1.73 4.60
CA ILE A 787 -27.56 -2.33 3.26
C ILE A 787 -26.31 -1.85 2.54
N LEU A 788 -25.47 -2.78 2.09
CA LEU A 788 -24.21 -2.47 1.41
C LEU A 788 -24.36 -2.57 -0.11
N SER A 789 -25.03 -3.62 -0.60
CA SER A 789 -25.15 -3.88 -2.03
C SER A 789 -26.34 -4.76 -2.38
N MET A 790 -26.82 -4.59 -3.62
CA MET A 790 -27.97 -5.29 -4.19
C MET A 790 -27.65 -5.69 -5.63
N PHE A 791 -27.87 -6.96 -5.99
CA PHE A 791 -27.57 -7.50 -7.31
C PHE A 791 -28.68 -8.41 -7.81
N PHE A 792 -28.79 -8.55 -9.14
CA PHE A 792 -29.86 -9.31 -9.77
C PHE A 792 -29.29 -10.46 -10.60
N LEU A 793 -29.83 -11.66 -10.42
CA LEU A 793 -29.49 -12.86 -11.16
C LEU A 793 -30.69 -13.33 -11.99
N ASP A 794 -30.44 -13.94 -13.15
CA ASP A 794 -31.50 -14.58 -13.93
C ASP A 794 -31.92 -15.92 -13.31
N CYS A 795 -32.91 -16.59 -13.91
CA CYS A 795 -33.38 -17.90 -13.46
C CYS A 795 -32.31 -19.02 -13.51
N ASN A 796 -31.19 -18.81 -14.23
CA ASN A 796 -30.07 -19.73 -14.30
C ASN A 796 -28.97 -19.39 -13.27
N GLY A 797 -29.16 -18.36 -12.45
CA GLY A 797 -28.17 -17.89 -11.48
C GLY A 797 -27.06 -17.02 -12.08
N ALA A 798 -27.15 -16.62 -13.36
CA ALA A 798 -26.19 -15.71 -13.98
C ALA A 798 -26.47 -14.25 -13.61
N LEU A 799 -25.43 -13.43 -13.44
CA LEU A 799 -25.59 -12.00 -13.15
C LEU A 799 -26.29 -11.29 -14.32
N ILE A 800 -27.39 -10.59 -14.03
CA ILE A 800 -28.04 -9.70 -14.98
C ILE A 800 -27.24 -8.40 -15.03
N PRO A 801 -26.59 -8.07 -16.15
CA PRO A 801 -25.86 -6.82 -16.28
C PRO A 801 -26.83 -5.63 -16.23
N TYR A 802 -26.39 -4.50 -15.68
CA TYR A 802 -27.18 -3.27 -15.74
C TYR A 802 -27.40 -2.87 -17.21
N SER A 803 -28.58 -2.34 -17.51
CA SER A 803 -28.89 -1.84 -18.84
C SER A 803 -28.11 -0.55 -19.13
N TYR A 804 -27.53 -0.45 -20.33
CA TYR A 804 -26.74 0.71 -20.73
C TYR A 804 -27.02 1.15 -22.17
N GLU A 805 -26.69 2.42 -22.44
CA GLU A 805 -26.58 2.97 -23.79
C GLU A 805 -25.12 2.90 -24.26
N SER A 806 -24.84 2.28 -25.41
CA SER A 806 -23.48 2.28 -25.96
C SER A 806 -23.03 3.68 -26.36
N TRP A 807 -21.77 4.02 -26.06
CA TRP A 807 -21.17 5.28 -26.48
C TRP A 807 -21.14 5.40 -28.01
N LYS A 808 -21.45 6.59 -28.52
CA LYS A 808 -21.40 6.96 -29.94
C LYS A 808 -20.59 8.23 -30.11
N ASP A 809 -19.84 8.31 -31.21
CA ASP A 809 -19.07 9.49 -31.57
C ASP A 809 -19.99 10.53 -32.25
N ASP A 810 -20.25 11.66 -31.57
CA ASP A 810 -21.10 12.75 -32.08
C ASP A 810 -20.62 13.28 -33.46
N SER A 811 -19.34 13.06 -33.85
CA SER A 811 -18.81 13.47 -35.17
C SER A 811 -19.29 12.59 -36.34
N MET A 812 -19.61 11.32 -36.09
CA MET A 812 -20.12 10.38 -37.10
C MET A 812 -21.61 10.60 -37.41
N GLU A 813 -22.41 11.10 -36.45
CA GLU A 813 -23.83 11.41 -36.65
C GLU A 813 -24.05 12.47 -37.75
N SER A 814 -23.14 13.44 -37.88
CA SER A 814 -23.23 14.48 -38.93
C SER A 814 -23.06 13.91 -40.35
N LYS A 815 -22.29 12.83 -40.50
CA LYS A 815 -22.08 12.14 -41.78
C LYS A 815 -23.16 11.10 -42.08
N GLU A 816 -23.68 10.43 -41.06
CA GLU A 816 -24.78 9.45 -41.23
C GLU A 816 -26.14 10.10 -41.50
N ARG A 817 -26.41 11.33 -41.00
CA ARG A 817 -27.62 12.07 -41.40
C ARG A 817 -27.74 12.32 -42.91
N ASN A 818 -26.62 12.32 -43.64
CA ASN A 818 -26.59 12.52 -45.11
C ASN A 818 -26.56 11.21 -45.92
N ARG A 819 -26.51 10.04 -45.28
CA ARG A 819 -26.57 8.73 -45.95
C ARG A 819 -27.40 7.78 -45.12
N SER A 820 -28.63 7.53 -45.56
CA SER A 820 -29.58 6.47 -45.15
C SER A 820 -30.79 6.88 -44.28
N GLN A 821 -31.88 7.23 -44.98
CA GLN A 821 -33.14 6.53 -44.78
C GLN A 821 -32.89 5.04 -45.15
N GLY A 822 -32.61 4.20 -44.18
CA GLY A 822 -32.35 2.78 -44.43
C GLY A 822 -31.87 2.03 -43.19
N LYS A 823 -32.82 1.43 -42.47
CA LYS A 823 -32.70 0.38 -41.44
C LYS A 823 -31.27 0.06 -40.95
N CYS A 824 -30.87 0.64 -39.82
CA CYS A 824 -29.81 0.11 -38.97
C CYS A 824 -30.43 -0.45 -37.69
N ASN A 825 -30.68 -1.77 -37.68
CA ASN A 825 -30.98 -2.53 -36.48
C ASN A 825 -29.65 -2.93 -35.81
N SER A 826 -29.13 -2.14 -34.88
CA SER A 826 -28.22 -2.67 -33.86
C SER A 826 -29.03 -2.92 -32.58
N ARG A 827 -29.78 -4.02 -32.58
CA ARG A 827 -30.35 -4.59 -31.35
C ARG A 827 -29.22 -5.34 -30.64
N THR A 828 -28.57 -4.71 -29.68
CA THR A 828 -28.24 -5.43 -28.45
C THR A 828 -29.39 -5.14 -27.50
N SER A 829 -30.45 -5.90 -27.70
CA SER A 829 -31.50 -6.05 -26.72
C SER A 829 -30.87 -6.56 -25.42
N SER A 830 -31.35 -6.07 -24.28
CA SER A 830 -31.43 -6.86 -23.05
C SER A 830 -31.75 -8.32 -23.42
N PRO A 831 -31.22 -9.35 -22.72
CA PRO A 831 -31.63 -10.72 -23.00
C PRO A 831 -33.15 -10.76 -22.85
N SER A 832 -33.85 -10.78 -23.99
CA SER A 832 -35.26 -11.04 -24.01
C SER A 832 -35.36 -12.46 -23.51
N MET A 833 -35.94 -12.64 -22.33
CA MET A 833 -36.43 -13.91 -21.82
C MET A 833 -37.43 -14.48 -22.83
N ASN A 834 -36.91 -15.07 -23.91
CA ASN A 834 -37.68 -15.76 -24.93
C ASN A 834 -37.72 -17.23 -24.52
N THR A 835 -38.27 -17.51 -23.34
CA THR A 835 -38.81 -18.82 -23.03
C THR A 835 -40.04 -19.02 -23.91
N GLN A 836 -39.96 -20.00 -24.82
CA GLN A 836 -41.14 -20.55 -25.46
C GLN A 836 -42.19 -20.81 -24.37
N VAL A 837 -43.36 -20.20 -24.54
CA VAL A 837 -44.51 -20.41 -23.68
C VAL A 837 -44.93 -21.87 -23.84
N ALA A 838 -44.41 -22.74 -22.97
CA ALA A 838 -45.10 -23.96 -22.62
C ALA A 838 -46.30 -23.52 -21.79
N THR A 839 -47.49 -23.75 -22.33
CA THR A 839 -48.77 -23.56 -21.68
C THR A 839 -48.86 -24.47 -20.44
N GLY A 840 -48.40 -23.96 -19.31
CA GLY A 840 -48.58 -24.55 -17.98
C GLY A 840 -48.81 -23.43 -16.97
N GLU A 841 -50.02 -23.35 -16.42
CA GLU A 841 -50.35 -22.43 -15.33
C GLU A 841 -49.51 -22.77 -14.09
N GLY A 842 -48.48 -21.96 -13.83
CA GLY A 842 -47.67 -22.00 -12.63
C GLY A 842 -46.73 -20.80 -12.59
N PHE A 843 -46.74 -20.05 -11.48
CA PHE A 843 -45.78 -18.97 -11.23
C PHE A 843 -44.40 -19.59 -10.95
N GLU A 844 -43.57 -19.77 -11.98
CA GLU A 844 -42.16 -20.11 -11.82
C GLU A 844 -41.34 -18.84 -11.53
N ASP A 845 -40.42 -18.93 -10.56
CA ASP A 845 -39.49 -17.85 -10.23
C ASP A 845 -38.54 -17.58 -11.41
N ARG A 846 -38.43 -16.32 -11.84
CA ARG A 846 -37.74 -15.93 -13.08
C ARG A 846 -36.45 -15.15 -12.87
N GLN A 847 -36.25 -14.63 -11.66
CA GLN A 847 -35.13 -13.76 -11.30
C GLN A 847 -34.83 -13.95 -9.82
N PHE A 848 -33.56 -13.79 -9.42
CA PHE A 848 -33.18 -13.68 -8.01
C PHE A 848 -32.59 -12.31 -7.72
N VAL A 849 -32.82 -11.79 -6.52
CA VAL A 849 -32.13 -10.61 -6.00
C VAL A 849 -31.28 -11.02 -4.80
N VAL A 850 -29.99 -10.68 -4.86
CA VAL A 850 -29.00 -10.88 -3.80
C VAL A 850 -28.91 -9.59 -3.00
N LEU A 851 -29.24 -9.66 -1.71
CA LEU A 851 -29.30 -8.53 -0.80
C LEU A 851 -28.22 -8.71 0.27
N ALA A 852 -27.20 -7.86 0.30
CA ALA A 852 -26.12 -7.92 1.27
C ALA A 852 -26.17 -6.74 2.23
N SER A 853 -26.08 -7.05 3.52
CA SER A 853 -26.00 -6.08 4.63
C SER A 853 -24.75 -6.33 5.45
N GLU A 854 -24.44 -5.42 6.38
CA GLU A 854 -23.30 -5.57 7.31
C GLU A 854 -23.29 -6.86 8.13
N LYS A 855 -24.46 -7.50 8.30
CA LYS A 855 -24.61 -8.69 9.17
C LYS A 855 -25.01 -9.94 8.40
N GLN A 856 -25.78 -9.84 7.33
CA GLN A 856 -26.34 -11.00 6.62
C GLN A 856 -26.47 -10.77 5.12
N ALA A 857 -26.49 -11.86 4.35
CA ALA A 857 -26.91 -11.90 2.97
C ALA A 857 -28.23 -12.68 2.84
N ARG A 858 -29.07 -12.29 1.88
CA ARG A 858 -30.28 -13.02 1.49
C ARG A 858 -30.38 -13.10 -0.02
N VAL A 859 -30.86 -14.23 -0.52
CA VAL A 859 -31.26 -14.37 -1.93
C VAL A 859 -32.77 -14.58 -1.98
N VAL A 860 -33.44 -13.68 -2.68
CA VAL A 860 -34.90 -13.64 -2.80
C VAL A 860 -35.29 -13.91 -4.24
N ALA A 861 -36.19 -14.85 -4.45
CA ALA A 861 -36.72 -15.16 -5.77
C ALA A 861 -37.85 -14.19 -6.14
N LEU A 862 -37.91 -13.80 -7.42
CA LEU A 862 -38.87 -12.86 -7.98
C LEU A 862 -39.59 -13.52 -9.18
N PRO A 863 -40.91 -13.35 -9.33
CA PRO A 863 -41.79 -12.45 -8.57
C PRO A 863 -42.32 -13.01 -7.23
N SER A 864 -42.06 -14.27 -6.84
CA SER A 864 -42.68 -14.86 -5.64
C SER A 864 -42.36 -14.12 -4.33
N GLN A 865 -41.24 -13.38 -4.31
CA GLN A 865 -40.63 -12.72 -3.15
C GLN A 865 -40.27 -13.70 -2.03
N ASN A 866 -40.08 -14.98 -2.37
CA ASN A 866 -39.66 -15.99 -1.41
C ASN A 866 -38.14 -15.85 -1.15
N CYS A 867 -37.77 -15.70 0.12
CA CYS A 867 -36.36 -15.76 0.52
C CYS A 867 -35.90 -17.22 0.44
N GLN A 868 -35.15 -17.56 -0.61
CA GLN A 868 -34.66 -18.91 -0.85
C GLN A 868 -33.46 -19.24 0.05
N TYR A 869 -32.53 -18.30 0.15
CA TYR A 869 -31.30 -18.49 0.91
C TYR A 869 -31.05 -17.33 1.87
N ARG A 870 -30.45 -17.64 3.02
CA ARG A 870 -30.04 -16.67 4.03
C ARG A 870 -28.73 -17.13 4.65
N GLN A 871 -27.78 -16.22 4.74
CA GLN A 871 -26.49 -16.46 5.38
C GLN A 871 -26.16 -15.34 6.36
N GLN A 872 -25.73 -15.70 7.57
CA GLN A 872 -25.13 -14.75 8.49
C GLN A 872 -23.68 -14.54 8.03
N LEU A 873 -23.31 -13.29 7.71
CA LEU A 873 -21.98 -12.95 7.20
C LEU A 873 -21.01 -12.61 8.32
N ALA A 874 -21.49 -11.92 9.37
CA ALA A 874 -20.68 -11.53 10.51
C ALA A 874 -21.52 -11.52 11.80
N GLU A 875 -21.01 -12.12 12.88
CA GLU A 875 -21.69 -12.19 14.19
C GLU A 875 -21.27 -11.02 15.10
N SER A 876 -19.99 -10.99 15.51
CA SER A 876 -19.38 -9.93 16.32
C SER A 876 -18.80 -8.77 15.51
N HIS A 877 -18.63 -8.94 14.20
CA HIS A 877 -18.00 -7.97 13.28
C HIS A 877 -19.02 -7.39 12.28
N ILE A 878 -18.57 -6.46 11.44
CA ILE A 878 -19.40 -5.90 10.35
C ILE A 878 -18.72 -6.18 9.01
N VAL A 879 -19.52 -6.45 7.98
CA VAL A 879 -19.05 -6.45 6.60
C VAL A 879 -18.86 -5.01 6.17
N ILE A 880 -17.68 -4.68 5.65
CA ILE A 880 -17.29 -3.32 5.21
C ILE A 880 -17.61 -3.13 3.73
N LYS A 881 -17.42 -4.18 2.94
CA LYS A 881 -17.65 -4.19 1.49
C LYS A 881 -18.20 -5.55 1.09
N ALA A 882 -19.25 -5.56 0.27
CA ALA A 882 -19.84 -6.77 -0.29
C ALA A 882 -20.08 -6.56 -1.79
N GLU A 883 -19.45 -7.35 -2.65
CA GLU A 883 -19.52 -7.19 -4.10
C GLU A 883 -19.70 -8.54 -4.79
N ILE A 884 -20.39 -8.57 -5.92
CA ILE A 884 -20.42 -9.76 -6.79
C ILE A 884 -19.21 -9.76 -7.71
N THR A 885 -18.62 -10.93 -7.87
CA THR A 885 -17.55 -11.15 -8.83
C THR A 885 -17.78 -12.43 -9.63
N SER A 886 -17.21 -12.49 -10.83
CA SER A 886 -17.31 -13.64 -11.72
C SER A 886 -15.98 -14.38 -11.80
N LEU A 887 -16.00 -15.69 -11.55
CA LEU A 887 -14.88 -16.62 -11.66
C LEU A 887 -15.32 -17.85 -12.44
N LYS A 888 -14.53 -18.28 -13.44
CA LYS A 888 -14.87 -19.42 -14.33
C LYS A 888 -16.33 -19.35 -14.83
N ASP A 889 -16.77 -18.17 -15.28
CA ASP A 889 -18.13 -17.90 -15.78
C ASP A 889 -19.28 -18.13 -14.77
N ASN A 890 -18.96 -18.30 -13.48
CA ASN A 890 -19.91 -18.41 -12.39
C ASN A 890 -19.76 -17.22 -11.44
N VAL A 891 -20.83 -16.84 -10.77
CA VAL A 891 -20.86 -15.65 -9.90
C VAL A 891 -20.79 -16.04 -8.43
N CYS A 892 -20.14 -15.22 -7.63
CA CYS A 892 -20.09 -15.36 -6.18
C CYS A 892 -20.14 -14.01 -5.48
N LEU A 893 -20.57 -14.02 -4.22
CA LEU A 893 -20.52 -12.86 -3.33
C LEU A 893 -19.18 -12.87 -2.60
N VAL A 894 -18.42 -11.78 -2.69
CA VAL A 894 -17.17 -11.55 -1.97
C VAL A 894 -17.40 -10.47 -0.93
N CYS A 895 -16.99 -10.73 0.31
CA CYS A 895 -17.12 -9.79 1.42
C CYS A 895 -15.77 -9.54 2.09
N TYR A 896 -15.51 -8.28 2.44
CA TYR A 896 -14.42 -7.88 3.32
C TYR A 896 -15.00 -7.48 4.68
N ILE A 897 -14.52 -8.10 5.75
CA ILE A 897 -15.06 -7.98 7.10
C ILE A 897 -14.11 -7.12 7.96
N SER A 898 -14.66 -6.41 8.96
CA SER A 898 -13.89 -5.50 9.82
C SER A 898 -12.76 -6.14 10.63
N ASN A 899 -12.81 -7.45 10.86
CA ASN A 899 -11.71 -8.21 11.46
C ASN A 899 -10.57 -8.53 10.49
N GLY A 900 -10.70 -8.16 9.21
CA GLY A 900 -9.69 -8.32 8.18
C GLY A 900 -9.80 -9.59 7.34
N HIS A 901 -10.92 -10.30 7.44
CA HIS A 901 -11.16 -11.48 6.63
C HIS A 901 -11.76 -11.14 5.26
N ILE A 902 -11.39 -11.93 4.25
CA ILE A 902 -12.13 -12.04 2.99
C ILE A 902 -12.91 -13.35 3.01
N THR A 903 -14.22 -13.25 2.93
CA THR A 903 -15.13 -14.40 2.83
C THR A 903 -15.81 -14.41 1.47
N THR A 904 -16.00 -15.60 0.89
CA THR A 904 -16.75 -15.74 -0.37
C THR A 904 -17.84 -16.78 -0.26
N TYR A 905 -18.95 -16.55 -0.96
CA TYR A 905 -20.14 -17.41 -0.95
C TYR A 905 -20.59 -17.68 -2.38
N SER A 906 -20.94 -18.91 -2.71
CA SER A 906 -21.52 -19.21 -4.02
C SER A 906 -22.92 -18.62 -4.14
N LEU A 907 -23.34 -18.35 -5.37
CA LEU A 907 -24.67 -17.84 -5.66
C LEU A 907 -25.38 -18.77 -6.64
N PRO A 908 -26.71 -18.94 -6.51
CA PRO A 908 -27.59 -18.26 -5.54
C PRO A 908 -27.63 -18.85 -4.11
N SER A 909 -27.04 -20.03 -3.85
CA SER A 909 -27.24 -20.77 -2.59
C SER A 909 -26.67 -20.14 -1.32
N LEU A 910 -25.79 -19.13 -1.45
CA LEU A 910 -25.00 -18.55 -0.36
C LEU A 910 -24.16 -19.58 0.41
N ARG A 911 -23.79 -20.70 -0.22
CA ARG A 911 -22.90 -21.69 0.41
C ARG A 911 -21.50 -21.07 0.60
N PRO A 912 -20.92 -21.12 1.81
CA PRO A 912 -19.56 -20.62 2.05
C PRO A 912 -18.53 -21.36 1.18
N LEU A 913 -17.62 -20.60 0.57
CA LEU A 913 -16.55 -21.13 -0.28
C LEU A 913 -15.18 -20.96 0.38
N ILE A 914 -14.83 -19.74 0.80
CA ILE A 914 -13.62 -19.46 1.57
C ILE A 914 -13.85 -18.44 2.68
N ASP A 915 -13.02 -18.51 3.71
CA ASP A 915 -12.86 -17.54 4.79
C ASP A 915 -11.37 -17.47 5.12
N VAL A 916 -10.73 -16.34 4.80
CA VAL A 916 -9.27 -16.21 4.81
C VAL A 916 -8.85 -14.91 5.50
N ASP A 917 -7.89 -15.01 6.42
CA ASP A 917 -7.18 -13.87 7.00
C ASP A 917 -6.46 -13.07 5.90
N PHE A 918 -6.75 -11.77 5.81
CA PHE A 918 -6.17 -10.93 4.76
C PHE A 918 -5.46 -9.69 5.30
N LEU A 919 -6.22 -8.73 5.84
CA LEU A 919 -5.70 -7.44 6.28
C LEU A 919 -6.70 -6.81 7.26
N PRO A 920 -6.37 -6.64 8.54
CA PRO A 920 -7.28 -6.01 9.50
C PRO A 920 -7.44 -4.51 9.25
N LEU A 921 -8.59 -3.92 9.62
CA LEU A 921 -8.85 -2.49 9.45
C LEU A 921 -7.84 -1.59 10.17
N ILE A 922 -7.26 -2.06 11.28
CA ILE A 922 -6.24 -1.31 12.02
C ILE A 922 -5.01 -1.00 11.16
N ASP A 923 -4.68 -1.87 10.19
CA ASP A 923 -3.57 -1.66 9.27
C ASP A 923 -3.90 -0.64 8.16
N LEU A 924 -5.17 -0.23 8.06
CA LEU A 924 -5.69 0.78 7.13
C LEU A 924 -6.06 2.09 7.81
N SER A 925 -5.92 2.20 9.13
CA SER A 925 -6.33 3.37 9.91
C SER A 925 -5.56 4.64 9.58
N PHE A 926 -4.42 4.54 8.89
CA PHE A 926 -3.68 5.72 8.41
C PHE A 926 -4.53 6.59 7.46
N GLN A 927 -5.55 6.00 6.82
CA GLN A 927 -6.46 6.71 5.92
C GLN A 927 -7.41 7.65 6.68
N THR A 928 -7.46 7.53 8.01
CA THR A 928 -8.51 8.09 8.84
C THR A 928 -7.95 8.88 10.02
N THR A 929 -6.70 8.57 10.43
CA THR A 929 -5.95 9.37 11.40
C THR A 929 -5.66 10.76 10.86
N LYS A 930 -6.49 11.73 11.22
CA LYS A 930 -6.14 13.15 11.18
C LYS A 930 -4.87 13.34 12.03
N HIS A 931 -3.83 13.94 11.48
CA HIS A 931 -2.64 14.33 12.26
C HIS A 931 -3.00 15.46 13.23
N GLY A 932 -3.56 15.09 14.38
CA GLY A 932 -3.87 15.95 15.51
C GLY A 932 -3.66 15.17 16.81
N ILE A 933 -3.08 15.84 17.80
CA ILE A 933 -2.61 15.34 19.11
C ILE A 933 -3.52 14.23 19.68
N VAL A 934 -2.99 13.03 19.85
CA VAL A 934 -3.66 11.94 20.57
C VAL A 934 -3.54 12.23 22.07
N ASP A 935 -4.59 12.77 22.66
CA ASP A 935 -4.73 12.81 24.12
C ASP A 935 -4.97 11.38 24.64
N PRO A 936 -4.09 10.83 25.49
CA PRO A 936 -4.22 9.46 26.02
C PRO A 936 -5.54 9.22 26.78
N MET A 937 -6.18 10.27 27.30
CA MET A 937 -7.40 10.15 28.11
C MET A 937 -8.70 9.94 27.31
N LEU A 938 -8.72 10.23 26.00
CA LEU A 938 -9.91 10.02 25.14
C LEU A 938 -10.02 8.60 24.55
N SER A 939 -9.01 7.76 24.74
CA SER A 939 -8.89 6.43 24.12
C SER A 939 -9.99 5.43 24.50
N ILE A 940 -10.63 5.57 25.67
CA ILE A 940 -11.62 4.59 26.15
C ILE A 940 -13.04 4.87 25.63
N TRP A 941 -13.42 6.15 25.44
CA TRP A 941 -14.72 6.55 24.89
C TRP A 941 -14.65 6.90 23.39
N GLY A 942 -13.45 7.21 22.88
CA GLY A 942 -13.17 7.44 21.46
C GLY A 942 -13.16 6.17 20.62
N HIS A 943 -12.94 4.98 21.17
CA HIS A 943 -12.91 3.76 20.36
C HIS A 943 -14.22 3.44 19.60
N GLN A 944 -15.36 4.04 19.94
CA GLN A 944 -16.63 3.75 19.24
C GLN A 944 -17.05 4.83 18.21
N LEU A 945 -16.63 6.09 18.40
CA LEU A 945 -16.87 7.19 17.43
C LEU A 945 -15.83 7.21 16.30
N PHE A 946 -14.59 6.79 16.58
CA PHE A 946 -13.54 6.69 15.57
C PHE A 946 -13.77 5.50 14.62
N VAL A 947 -14.35 4.39 15.10
CA VAL A 947 -14.61 3.18 14.29
C VAL A 947 -15.61 3.39 13.15
N ASN A 948 -16.57 4.32 13.25
CA ASN A 948 -17.55 4.57 12.18
C ASN A 948 -16.99 5.46 11.07
N GLY A 949 -16.29 6.56 11.40
CA GLY A 949 -15.63 7.42 10.40
C GLY A 949 -14.48 6.71 9.68
N ASP A 950 -13.79 5.82 10.39
CA ASP A 950 -12.68 5.04 9.83
C ASP A 950 -13.16 4.03 8.77
N THR A 951 -14.34 3.46 9.00
CA THR A 951 -14.95 2.43 8.14
C THR A 951 -15.40 2.99 6.80
N ASP A 952 -16.04 4.16 6.78
CA ASP A 952 -16.60 4.76 5.56
C ASP A 952 -15.50 5.15 4.56
N GLN A 953 -14.39 5.71 5.04
CA GLN A 953 -13.28 6.09 4.18
C GLN A 953 -12.61 4.85 3.56
N ILE A 954 -12.42 3.79 4.35
CA ILE A 954 -11.87 2.52 3.86
C ILE A 954 -12.82 1.87 2.85
N ALA A 955 -14.13 1.93 3.08
CA ALA A 955 -15.12 1.39 2.14
C ALA A 955 -15.09 2.12 0.77
N LYS A 956 -14.73 3.41 0.75
CA LYS A 956 -14.56 4.21 -0.48
C LYS A 956 -13.27 3.94 -1.23
N THR A 957 -12.20 3.50 -0.55
CA THR A 957 -10.88 3.28 -1.17
C THR A 957 -10.57 1.80 -1.43
N LEU A 958 -11.26 0.88 -0.75
CA LEU A 958 -11.23 -0.55 -1.02
C LEU A 958 -12.28 -0.91 -2.07
N CYS A 959 -11.85 -1.59 -3.13
CA CYS A 959 -12.71 -1.99 -4.24
C CYS A 959 -12.49 -3.46 -4.58
N PHE A 960 -13.57 -4.15 -4.97
CA PHE A 960 -13.52 -5.38 -5.73
C PHE A 960 -13.86 -5.09 -7.18
N SER A 961 -13.29 -5.86 -8.11
CA SER A 961 -13.68 -5.87 -9.51
C SER A 961 -14.64 -7.03 -9.80
N ASN A 962 -15.27 -6.97 -10.96
CA ASN A 962 -16.12 -8.01 -11.54
C ASN A 962 -15.39 -9.31 -11.95
N ARG A 963 -14.04 -9.37 -11.87
CA ARG A 963 -13.22 -10.52 -12.32
C ARG A 963 -12.32 -11.11 -11.22
N GLY A 964 -12.72 -11.00 -9.96
CA GLY A 964 -12.02 -11.59 -8.82
C GLY A 964 -10.77 -10.84 -8.39
N HIS A 965 -10.63 -9.57 -8.79
CA HIS A 965 -9.55 -8.71 -8.34
C HIS A 965 -10.05 -7.71 -7.32
N GLY A 966 -9.13 -7.11 -6.58
CA GLY A 966 -9.44 -5.98 -5.73
C GLY A 966 -8.23 -5.07 -5.55
N LEU A 967 -8.47 -3.93 -4.94
CA LEU A 967 -7.43 -2.99 -4.55
C LEU A 967 -7.76 -2.31 -3.23
N TYR A 968 -6.72 -1.80 -2.59
CA TYR A 968 -6.82 -0.93 -1.42
C TYR A 968 -5.61 0.01 -1.36
N LEU A 969 -5.72 1.12 -0.63
CA LEU A 969 -4.56 1.96 -0.31
C LEU A 969 -3.75 1.30 0.79
N SER A 970 -2.50 0.95 0.51
CA SER A 970 -1.58 0.32 1.48
C SER A 970 -0.75 1.33 2.28
N SER A 971 -0.69 2.56 1.78
CA SER A 971 -0.17 3.77 2.41
C SER A 971 -0.85 4.97 1.74
N PRO A 972 -0.67 6.21 2.21
CA PRO A 972 -1.22 7.38 1.52
C PRO A 972 -0.79 7.45 0.05
N THR A 973 0.44 7.03 -0.25
CA THR A 973 1.09 7.17 -1.56
C THR A 973 1.11 5.89 -2.41
N GLU A 974 0.55 4.77 -1.93
CA GLU A 974 0.63 3.47 -2.62
C GLU A 974 -0.70 2.71 -2.67
N ILE A 975 -1.03 2.23 -3.86
CA ILE A 975 -2.14 1.28 -4.11
C ILE A 975 -1.57 -0.14 -4.12
N GLN A 976 -2.23 -1.05 -3.40
CA GLN A 976 -1.98 -2.48 -3.47
C GLN A 976 -3.15 -3.17 -4.16
N LYS A 977 -2.87 -3.87 -5.26
CA LYS A 977 -3.81 -4.81 -5.88
C LYS A 977 -3.74 -6.18 -5.20
N PHE A 978 -4.84 -6.92 -5.23
CA PHE A 978 -4.91 -8.32 -4.83
C PHE A 978 -5.88 -9.09 -5.73
N SER A 979 -5.82 -10.41 -5.71
CA SER A 979 -6.77 -11.27 -6.39
C SER A 979 -7.30 -12.33 -5.43
N VAL A 980 -8.55 -12.76 -5.65
CA VAL A 980 -9.17 -13.93 -5.01
C VAL A 980 -9.22 -15.13 -5.95
N SER A 981 -8.78 -15.00 -7.21
CA SER A 981 -8.78 -16.05 -8.22
C SER A 981 -7.56 -16.95 -8.11
N SER A 982 -7.74 -18.26 -7.88
CA SER A 982 -6.59 -19.19 -7.83
C SER A 982 -5.89 -19.33 -9.18
N GLN A 983 -6.62 -19.23 -10.29
CA GLN A 983 -6.06 -19.24 -11.64
C GLN A 983 -5.09 -18.07 -11.85
N PHE A 984 -5.55 -16.84 -11.57
CA PHE A 984 -4.70 -15.65 -11.71
C PHE A 984 -3.49 -15.71 -10.75
N CYS A 985 -3.69 -16.20 -9.53
CA CYS A 985 -2.62 -16.34 -8.56
C CYS A 985 -1.53 -17.35 -9.00
N GLY A 986 -1.91 -18.38 -9.77
CA GLY A 986 -0.99 -19.33 -10.38
C GLY A 986 -0.14 -18.72 -11.48
N GLU A 987 -0.71 -17.81 -12.27
CA GLU A 987 -0.03 -17.10 -13.37
C GLU A 987 0.78 -15.87 -12.90
N LEU A 988 0.56 -15.39 -11.66
CA LEU A 988 1.16 -14.16 -11.14
C LEU A 988 2.69 -14.11 -11.27
N THR A 989 3.37 -15.21 -10.98
CA THR A 989 4.84 -15.26 -11.06
C THR A 989 5.33 -15.12 -12.49
N GLU A 990 4.56 -15.57 -13.49
CA GLU A 990 4.92 -15.38 -14.90
C GLU A 990 4.78 -13.91 -15.33
N MET A 991 3.78 -13.22 -14.79
CA MET A 991 3.53 -11.79 -15.08
C MET A 991 4.52 -10.82 -14.41
N MET A 992 5.27 -11.27 -13.40
CA MET A 992 6.30 -10.47 -12.73
C MET A 992 7.58 -10.40 -13.57
N GLY A 993 8.25 -9.24 -13.57
CA GLY A 993 9.57 -9.07 -14.18
C GLY A 993 10.67 -9.83 -13.44
N ASP A 994 11.68 -10.26 -14.18
CA ASP A 994 12.92 -10.81 -13.64
C ASP A 994 13.83 -9.66 -13.22
N LEU A 995 14.22 -9.67 -11.95
CA LEU A 995 15.12 -8.64 -11.40
C LEU A 995 16.55 -8.84 -11.87
N PHE A 996 17.05 -10.07 -11.76
CA PHE A 996 18.45 -10.40 -12.01
C PHE A 996 18.64 -11.01 -13.41
N THR A 997 19.54 -10.42 -14.17
CA THR A 997 19.97 -10.89 -15.48
C THR A 997 21.47 -11.15 -15.47
N GLY A 998 21.92 -12.20 -16.16
CA GLY A 998 23.36 -12.49 -16.24
C GLY A 998 24.09 -11.40 -17.03
N HIS A 999 24.90 -10.59 -16.36
CA HIS A 999 25.77 -9.59 -16.97
C HIS A 999 27.24 -9.89 -16.68
N ASP A 1000 28.11 -9.61 -17.63
CA ASP A 1000 29.55 -9.65 -17.39
C ASP A 1000 29.97 -8.46 -16.53
N MET A 1001 30.88 -8.70 -15.59
CA MET A 1001 31.50 -7.62 -14.83
C MET A 1001 32.41 -6.80 -15.76
N PRO A 1002 32.35 -5.46 -15.72
CA PRO A 1002 33.32 -4.62 -16.44
C PRO A 1002 34.75 -4.97 -16.03
N GLU A 1003 35.69 -4.95 -16.97
CA GLU A 1003 37.09 -5.28 -16.68
C GLU A 1003 37.67 -4.36 -15.59
N PRO A 1004 38.46 -4.90 -14.64
CA PRO A 1004 39.13 -4.09 -13.65
C PRO A 1004 40.17 -3.17 -14.31
N PRO A 1005 40.44 -1.99 -13.73
CA PRO A 1005 41.41 -1.05 -14.30
C PRO A 1005 42.80 -1.67 -14.35
N LYS A 1006 43.49 -1.52 -15.48
CA LYS A 1006 44.86 -2.07 -15.64
C LYS A 1006 45.82 -1.35 -14.71
N GLU A 1007 46.54 -2.08 -13.87
CA GLU A 1007 47.63 -1.50 -13.09
C GLU A 1007 48.71 -0.94 -14.04
N SER A 1008 49.07 0.34 -13.88
CA SER A 1008 50.13 0.97 -14.67
C SER A 1008 51.44 0.19 -14.56
N PHE A 1009 51.99 -0.22 -15.70
CA PHE A 1009 53.20 -1.04 -15.85
C PHE A 1009 54.42 -0.57 -15.01
N PHE A 1010 54.56 0.75 -14.80
CA PHE A 1010 55.63 1.32 -13.98
C PHE A 1010 55.52 1.04 -12.48
N LYS A 1011 54.32 0.70 -11.97
CA LYS A 1011 54.11 0.36 -10.55
C LYS A 1011 54.68 -1.03 -10.21
N GLY A 1012 54.72 -1.94 -11.18
CA GLY A 1012 55.32 -3.28 -11.02
C GLY A 1012 56.86 -3.31 -11.09
N LEU A 1013 57.49 -2.27 -11.65
CA LEU A 1013 58.93 -2.28 -11.93
C LEU A 1013 59.79 -1.55 -10.86
N PHE A 1014 59.21 -0.64 -10.06
CA PHE A 1014 59.98 0.19 -9.10
C PHE A 1014 59.38 0.36 -7.70
N GLY A 1015 58.20 -0.19 -7.43
CA GLY A 1015 57.61 -0.25 -6.09
C GLY A 1015 57.19 -1.67 -5.79
N GLY A 1016 57.58 -2.22 -4.62
CA GLY A 1016 57.15 -3.54 -4.21
C GLY A 1016 55.62 -3.66 -4.29
N GLY A 1017 55.13 -4.32 -5.33
CA GLY A 1017 53.71 -4.48 -5.59
C GLY A 1017 53.05 -5.13 -4.39
N SER A 1018 52.02 -4.49 -3.85
CA SER A 1018 51.18 -5.07 -2.83
C SER A 1018 50.59 -6.37 -3.40
N ARG A 1019 51.06 -7.53 -2.91
CA ARG A 1019 50.34 -8.80 -3.10
C ARG A 1019 48.85 -8.57 -2.83
N SER A 1020 47.98 -9.10 -3.69
CA SER A 1020 46.54 -9.14 -3.50
C SER A 1020 46.21 -9.45 -2.04
N LEU A 1021 45.40 -8.60 -1.40
CA LEU A 1021 44.99 -8.81 -0.02
C LEU A 1021 44.15 -10.09 0.06
N ASP A 1022 44.67 -11.12 0.69
CA ASP A 1022 43.87 -12.29 1.04
C ASP A 1022 43.03 -11.97 2.28
N ARG A 1023 41.78 -11.56 2.05
CA ARG A 1023 40.83 -11.26 3.14
C ARG A 1023 40.44 -12.52 3.91
N GLU A 1024 40.52 -13.69 3.29
CA GLU A 1024 40.22 -14.96 3.97
C GLU A 1024 41.31 -15.30 4.99
N GLU A 1025 42.59 -15.06 4.65
CA GLU A 1025 43.70 -15.21 5.59
C GLU A 1025 43.56 -14.27 6.80
N LEU A 1026 43.01 -13.07 6.61
CA LEU A 1026 42.88 -12.06 7.66
C LEU A 1026 41.64 -12.23 8.54
N PHE A 1027 40.50 -12.56 7.95
CA PHE A 1027 39.18 -12.52 8.60
C PHE A 1027 38.55 -13.89 8.78
N GLY A 1028 39.05 -14.92 8.08
CA GLY A 1028 38.60 -16.30 8.18
C GLY A 1028 38.94 -16.95 9.53
N GLU A 1029 39.04 -18.27 9.54
CA GLU A 1029 39.18 -19.06 10.77
C GLU A 1029 40.43 -18.70 11.61
N SER A 1030 41.51 -18.26 10.95
CA SER A 1030 42.76 -17.80 11.57
C SER A 1030 42.57 -16.62 12.54
N SER A 1031 41.54 -15.81 12.32
CA SER A 1031 41.21 -14.65 13.15
C SER A 1031 40.54 -15.02 14.48
N GLY A 1032 40.17 -16.29 14.65
CA GLY A 1032 39.36 -16.78 15.75
C GLY A 1032 37.86 -16.54 15.54
N ARG A 1033 37.04 -16.97 16.51
CA ARG A 1033 35.58 -16.74 16.46
C ARG A 1033 35.22 -15.48 17.24
N ALA A 1034 34.29 -14.69 16.69
CA ALA A 1034 33.70 -13.58 17.41
C ALA A 1034 33.02 -14.04 18.71
N SER A 1035 32.89 -13.11 19.67
CA SER A 1035 32.10 -13.38 20.87
C SER A 1035 30.64 -13.61 20.51
N ARG A 1036 30.09 -14.76 20.94
CA ARG A 1036 28.68 -15.12 20.76
C ARG A 1036 27.69 -14.15 21.42
N THR A 1037 28.17 -13.23 22.27
CA THR A 1037 27.33 -12.22 22.92
C THR A 1037 27.14 -10.95 22.10
N VAL A 1038 27.89 -10.78 20.99
CA VAL A 1038 27.82 -9.56 20.16
C VAL A 1038 26.59 -9.59 19.26
N ALA A 1039 26.39 -10.73 18.58
CA ALA A 1039 25.29 -10.90 17.66
C ALA A 1039 24.73 -12.34 17.71
N LYS A 1040 23.45 -12.47 17.37
CA LYS A 1040 22.70 -13.73 17.30
C LYS A 1040 22.30 -14.00 15.86
N HIS A 1041 22.76 -15.12 15.32
CA HIS A 1041 22.35 -15.60 14.01
C HIS A 1041 20.90 -16.11 14.04
N ILE A 1042 20.12 -15.72 13.04
CA ILE A 1042 18.74 -16.12 12.81
C ILE A 1042 18.72 -16.77 11.41
N PRO A 1043 18.64 -18.11 11.34
CA PRO A 1043 18.58 -18.80 10.06
C PRO A 1043 17.32 -18.39 9.27
N GLY A 1044 17.43 -18.31 7.94
CA GLY A 1044 16.27 -18.00 7.10
C GLY A 1044 15.23 -19.13 7.05
N PRO A 1045 14.06 -18.87 6.44
CA PRO A 1045 12.92 -19.80 6.44
C PRO A 1045 13.24 -21.18 5.84
N ASN A 1046 14.12 -21.23 4.84
CA ASN A 1046 14.51 -22.46 4.14
C ASN A 1046 15.69 -23.19 4.81
N ALA A 1047 16.22 -22.66 5.91
CA ALA A 1047 17.39 -23.26 6.58
C ALA A 1047 17.11 -24.67 7.10
N ALA A 1048 15.87 -25.05 7.42
CA ALA A 1048 15.54 -26.41 7.86
C ALA A 1048 15.72 -27.44 6.72
N THR A 1049 15.28 -27.09 5.51
CA THR A 1049 15.44 -27.92 4.30
C THR A 1049 16.88 -27.92 3.78
N GLU A 1050 17.59 -26.81 3.92
CA GLU A 1050 18.98 -26.67 3.47
C GLU A 1050 19.95 -27.35 4.43
N ASN A 1051 19.77 -27.22 5.75
CA ASN A 1051 20.51 -28.01 6.75
C ASN A 1051 20.26 -29.52 6.58
N MET A 1052 19.06 -29.92 6.12
CA MET A 1052 18.78 -31.32 5.83
C MET A 1052 19.51 -31.79 4.56
N ARG A 1053 19.58 -30.96 3.51
CA ARG A 1053 20.38 -31.23 2.31
C ARG A 1053 21.88 -31.25 2.60
N GLU A 1054 22.40 -30.29 3.36
CA GLU A 1054 23.80 -30.25 3.82
C GLU A 1054 24.15 -31.48 4.64
N ARG A 1055 23.31 -31.88 5.62
CA ARG A 1055 23.56 -33.12 6.38
C ARG A 1055 23.59 -34.36 5.49
N VAL A 1056 22.80 -34.40 4.42
CA VAL A 1056 22.81 -35.50 3.45
C VAL A 1056 24.06 -35.43 2.57
N THR A 1057 24.47 -34.26 2.08
CA THR A 1057 25.68 -34.12 1.26
C THR A 1057 26.97 -34.34 2.05
N THR A 1058 27.08 -33.83 3.28
CA THR A 1058 28.22 -34.10 4.18
C THR A 1058 28.30 -35.58 4.52
N ALA A 1059 27.17 -36.24 4.83
CA ALA A 1059 27.16 -37.69 5.06
C ALA A 1059 27.61 -38.48 3.82
N THR A 1060 27.19 -38.09 2.60
CA THR A 1060 27.67 -38.75 1.37
C THR A 1060 29.14 -38.44 1.06
N GLY A 1061 29.63 -37.25 1.39
CA GLY A 1061 31.03 -36.85 1.22
C GLY A 1061 31.97 -37.60 2.16
N GLU A 1062 31.61 -37.72 3.44
CA GLU A 1062 32.35 -38.50 4.44
C GLU A 1062 32.38 -39.99 4.09
N VAL A 1063 31.28 -40.53 3.57
CA VAL A 1063 31.21 -41.92 3.09
C VAL A 1063 32.10 -42.15 1.86
N ASN A 1064 32.13 -41.22 0.91
CA ASN A 1064 33.01 -41.32 -0.27
C ASN A 1064 34.50 -41.24 0.12
N VAL A 1065 34.84 -40.35 1.04
CA VAL A 1065 36.21 -40.21 1.57
C VAL A 1065 36.63 -41.47 2.36
N ALA A 1066 35.73 -42.01 3.18
CA ALA A 1066 35.97 -43.28 3.88
C ALA A 1066 36.14 -44.46 2.90
N HIS A 1067 35.34 -44.52 1.83
CA HIS A 1067 35.46 -45.52 0.77
C HIS A 1067 36.81 -45.42 0.03
N GLN A 1068 37.25 -44.21 -0.30
CA GLN A 1068 38.56 -43.97 -0.92
C GLN A 1068 39.71 -44.44 -0.02
N MET A 1069 39.65 -44.15 1.28
CA MET A 1069 40.66 -44.61 2.25
C MET A 1069 40.70 -46.13 2.40
N VAL A 1070 39.56 -46.81 2.30
CA VAL A 1070 39.50 -48.28 2.32
C VAL A 1070 40.15 -48.88 1.07
N LEU A 1071 39.91 -48.29 -0.11
CA LEU A 1071 40.55 -48.71 -1.35
C LEU A 1071 42.07 -48.53 -1.30
N GLU A 1072 42.57 -47.36 -0.87
CA GLU A 1072 44.00 -47.13 -0.69
C GLU A 1072 44.63 -48.08 0.33
N ARG A 1073 43.91 -48.38 1.41
CA ARG A 1073 44.38 -49.35 2.41
C ARG A 1073 44.46 -50.75 1.83
N GLY A 1074 43.50 -51.15 0.99
CA GLY A 1074 43.52 -52.42 0.26
C GLY A 1074 44.71 -52.52 -0.68
N GLU A 1075 45.00 -51.46 -1.42
CA GLU A 1075 46.15 -51.41 -2.34
C GLU A 1075 47.49 -51.48 -1.59
N LYS A 1076 47.62 -50.75 -0.48
CA LYS A 1076 48.81 -50.81 0.39
C LYS A 1076 49.01 -52.17 1.04
N LEU A 1077 47.92 -52.86 1.41
CA LEU A 1077 47.96 -54.23 1.94
C LEU A 1077 48.43 -55.22 0.86
N SER A 1078 47.93 -55.10 -0.37
CA SER A 1078 48.37 -55.93 -1.49
C SER A 1078 49.87 -55.73 -1.80
N GLN A 1079 50.35 -54.49 -1.80
CA GLN A 1079 51.78 -54.20 -2.00
C GLN A 1079 52.65 -54.74 -0.85
N LEU A 1080 52.15 -54.72 0.39
CA LEU A 1080 52.84 -55.28 1.54
C LEU A 1080 52.94 -56.81 1.44
N GLU A 1081 51.87 -57.48 1.02
CA GLU A 1081 51.84 -58.92 0.79
C GLU A 1081 52.85 -59.32 -0.29
N GLU A 1082 52.90 -58.57 -1.41
CA GLU A 1082 53.87 -58.81 -2.48
C GLU A 1082 55.32 -58.60 -2.01
N ARG A 1083 55.61 -57.53 -1.26
CA ARG A 1083 56.94 -57.29 -0.68
C ARG A 1083 57.34 -58.37 0.31
N THR A 1084 56.41 -58.84 1.12
CA THR A 1084 56.65 -59.92 2.09
C THR A 1084 56.93 -61.24 1.36
N GLY A 1085 56.21 -61.51 0.27
CA GLY A 1085 56.46 -62.67 -0.59
C GLY A 1085 57.86 -62.63 -1.24
N ARG A 1086 58.29 -61.46 -1.75
CA ARG A 1086 59.66 -61.31 -2.28
C ARG A 1086 60.72 -61.50 -1.21
N MET A 1087 60.53 -60.90 -0.03
CA MET A 1087 61.46 -61.05 1.10
C MET A 1087 61.56 -62.51 1.56
N MET A 1088 60.46 -63.25 1.57
CA MET A 1088 60.45 -64.68 1.87
C MET A 1088 61.26 -65.48 0.83
N SER A 1089 61.08 -65.19 -0.47
CA SER A 1089 61.84 -65.83 -1.54
C SER A 1089 63.35 -65.51 -1.47
N GLU A 1090 63.71 -64.27 -1.15
CA GLU A 1090 65.12 -63.88 -0.95
C GLU A 1090 65.73 -64.55 0.28
N ALA A 1091 64.98 -64.67 1.37
CA ALA A 1091 65.42 -65.38 2.57
C ALA A 1091 65.63 -66.88 2.31
N GLU A 1092 64.77 -67.53 1.52
CA GLU A 1092 64.98 -68.91 1.06
C GLU A 1092 66.23 -69.04 0.19
N GLY A 1093 66.43 -68.10 -0.76
CA GLY A 1093 67.64 -68.07 -1.59
C GLY A 1093 68.92 -67.87 -0.78
N PHE A 1094 68.89 -67.00 0.23
CA PHE A 1094 70.01 -66.80 1.15
C PHE A 1094 70.27 -68.04 2.00
N SER A 1095 69.21 -68.68 2.52
CA SER A 1095 69.30 -69.92 3.29
C SER A 1095 69.96 -71.04 2.48
N GLN A 1096 69.54 -71.24 1.22
CA GLN A 1096 70.14 -72.23 0.32
C GLN A 1096 71.60 -71.90 -0.01
N SER A 1097 71.90 -70.62 -0.25
CA SER A 1097 73.27 -70.16 -0.53
C SER A 1097 74.19 -70.34 0.68
N ALA A 1098 73.72 -69.99 1.87
CA ALA A 1098 74.43 -70.19 3.14
C ALA A 1098 74.63 -71.69 3.43
N HIS A 1099 73.63 -72.52 3.15
CA HIS A 1099 73.73 -73.98 3.27
C HIS A 1099 74.77 -74.55 2.29
N GLY A 1100 74.78 -74.07 1.04
CA GLY A 1100 75.80 -74.42 0.05
C GLY A 1100 77.21 -74.00 0.45
N LEU A 1101 77.35 -72.78 1.01
CA LEU A 1101 78.62 -72.27 1.53
C LEU A 1101 79.12 -73.12 2.71
N MET A 1102 78.22 -73.46 3.64
CA MET A 1102 78.49 -74.34 4.77
C MET A 1102 78.95 -75.72 4.29
N LEU A 1103 78.29 -76.33 3.32
CA LEU A 1103 78.71 -77.61 2.73
C LEU A 1103 80.08 -77.52 2.06
N LYS A 1104 80.37 -76.41 1.35
CA LYS A 1104 81.66 -76.20 0.67
C LYS A 1104 82.84 -76.06 1.63
N TYR A 1105 82.58 -75.56 2.84
CA TYR A 1105 83.61 -75.32 3.86
C TYR A 1105 83.56 -76.26 5.06
N LYS A 1106 82.61 -77.20 5.07
CA LYS A 1106 82.41 -78.22 6.12
C LYS A 1106 83.71 -78.96 6.50
N ASP A 1107 84.56 -79.24 5.51
CA ASP A 1107 85.82 -79.99 5.71
C ASP A 1107 87.06 -79.08 5.70
N LYS A 1108 86.88 -77.75 5.66
CA LYS A 1108 87.98 -76.77 5.74
C LYS A 1108 88.15 -76.25 7.16
N LYS A 1109 89.38 -76.24 7.65
CA LYS A 1109 89.72 -75.63 8.95
C LYS A 1109 89.75 -74.10 8.80
N TRP A 1110 89.40 -73.38 9.86
CA TRP A 1110 89.19 -71.91 9.84
C TRP A 1110 90.37 -71.07 9.33
N TYR A 1111 91.59 -71.62 9.29
CA TYR A 1111 92.79 -70.99 8.73
C TYR A 1111 93.02 -71.28 7.23
N GLN A 1112 92.12 -72.01 6.57
CA GLN A 1112 92.14 -72.37 5.14
C GLN A 1112 90.95 -71.79 4.35
N LEU A 1113 90.20 -70.88 4.99
CA LEU A 1113 89.05 -70.16 4.45
C LEU A 1113 89.49 -68.94 3.64
#